data_AF-A0A078KV87-F1
#
_entry.id   AF-A0A078KV87-F1
#
_cell.length_a   1.000
_cell.length_b   1.000
_cell.length_c   1.000
_cell.angle_alpha   90.00
_cell.angle_beta   90.00
_cell.angle_gamma   90.00
#
_symmetry.space_group_name_H-M   'P 1'
#
loop_
_entity.id
_entity.type
_entity.pdbx_description
1 polymer ?
#
loop_
_entity_poly.entity_id
_entity_poly.type
_entity_poly.pdbx_seq_one_letter_code
_entity_poly.pdbx_strand_id
1 'polypeptide(L)'
;MRRLFQKMLRDFWDFKAQFCSVFVMSLLAVLIYTGIEGVWLGMQNQGNAWFEKSRLADVWISGDEITDSDIDRIKEIDNVSSVQAAAIEDATVKLKDSKDAEIRLIYNKTNQISIPDTVSGSKYNTNESGCWIDKEFATANHISVGDTLKISNNSKEKTVSVKGIILSPDYIFYTGPNSSLFAPNHAQNGYAYVSGDIFKSLSDNEDDILYNQVKIKTSKKADNLKLRDDVEDKLGSKYIGFFDRSNWSGVYNYTNKISQMKKMSIMFSILFFFLTLLTMQTTMKRVVETERTQIGTFKALGFRNGQLYFMYACYGLVISLLGSAVGLILAPHVISPTLLNLQKKFYTMPRWEVKNSWASFGAALLIVICCVVSSAFASRKGIKGMPAEAMREAAPKSGKEIALERIPFIWNLISFEWKWTLRDISRNKIRTATGIVAILGSMVLLIASFGLNDSLVKANHYVYGTQYDYVSKITLSSNAGQKDRETLYSKLNSDGQWVEECAIEIQTSKDKQKNAVLSVLGPGIYVHLKNQANDDVALPDDKLLVSRRLAQDMNIKKGDYIKFRVLGYPTPFTANVADIVTTPTPQGIYMSDEAWENLCAKSLSASVSKLNAASKNTSNSAEKLESASQNLVSGSKNLSEQLATVSDSVKKLNQGLSVGTDSIKTLSNHLSSLDDSVASLSDGLVKLQSGYSEIGNNIGKVNSSLRDLSSQLNMSFSNDQYDKLQMSVKNMETLQQAIGNYNVTTKNGEQHKLSETPEYKQWNLLSKNLGNSSLTMGLTIMQLKSGVSTLSNNLSKINSAEKKANESLAQLVSAVKKMKGGTAQLKAGCQELAQKYSEASSSQNKLANAMQKISDGSKELYDGQSEFNSALKNTTKQISALSSLGTIQNPSGIDKSSFFKPTALLTGKSNLDDIKNEAYVKDIITLDQQLNDADEILNSVKMIIMLLLSAAILLTVVILYNLGILNYTERRREYAAMKVLGFHQKEIRAVIFKDTIFNIVIGWLLGIPAGLLFLKAYVGAVTTDTFEYTPIISSTKLLLSTCIAVGTSIIVGVLVSRKVKKLDMVESLKSGE
;
A
#
# COMPACT_ATOMS: atom_id res chain seq x y z
N MET A 1 -48.70 52.71 20.21
CA MET A 1 -47.80 51.60 20.60
C MET A 1 -47.53 51.53 22.11
N ARG A 2 -47.07 52.59 22.79
CA ARG A 2 -46.77 52.57 24.26
C ARG A 2 -47.90 52.00 25.14
N ARG A 3 -49.15 52.40 24.91
CA ARG A 3 -50.33 51.90 25.66
C ARG A 3 -50.58 50.39 25.46
N LEU A 4 -50.30 49.87 24.27
CA LEU A 4 -50.43 48.43 23.97
C LEU A 4 -49.36 47.60 24.68
N PHE A 5 -48.15 48.16 24.85
CA PHE A 5 -47.08 47.50 25.58
C PHE A 5 -47.36 47.44 27.10
N GLN A 6 -47.90 48.53 27.68
CA GLN A 6 -48.33 48.54 29.09
C GLN A 6 -49.43 47.51 29.36
N LYS A 7 -50.37 47.36 28.40
CA LYS A 7 -51.39 46.31 28.44
C LYS A 7 -50.73 44.92 28.45
N MET A 8 -49.83 44.64 27.50
CA MET A 8 -49.12 43.35 27.41
C MET A 8 -48.44 42.96 28.73
N LEU A 9 -47.78 43.92 29.42
CA LEU A 9 -47.15 43.67 30.72
C LEU A 9 -48.17 43.27 31.79
N ARG A 10 -49.35 43.89 31.81
CA ARG A 10 -50.44 43.51 32.72
C ARG A 10 -50.97 42.11 32.39
N ASP A 11 -51.12 41.79 31.11
CA ASP A 11 -51.63 40.50 30.68
C ASP A 11 -50.67 39.35 31.02
N PHE A 12 -49.35 39.57 31.07
CA PHE A 12 -48.42 38.57 31.60
C PHE A 12 -48.74 38.18 33.05
N TRP A 13 -49.26 39.10 33.84
CA TRP A 13 -49.68 38.84 35.21
C TRP A 13 -51.05 38.16 35.27
N ASP A 14 -51.99 38.61 34.45
CA ASP A 14 -53.34 38.05 34.37
C ASP A 14 -53.34 36.60 33.86
N PHE A 15 -52.45 36.28 32.91
CA PHE A 15 -52.25 34.95 32.33
C PHE A 15 -50.91 34.30 32.75
N LYS A 16 -50.44 34.57 33.97
CA LYS A 16 -49.13 34.11 34.47
C LYS A 16 -48.88 32.60 34.37
N ALA A 17 -49.91 31.78 34.56
CA ALA A 17 -49.78 30.32 34.47
C ALA A 17 -49.48 29.87 33.03
N GLN A 18 -50.15 30.47 32.06
CA GLN A 18 -49.99 30.17 30.63
C GLN A 18 -48.61 30.59 30.14
N PHE A 19 -48.19 31.81 30.49
CA PHE A 19 -46.90 32.34 30.07
C PHE A 19 -45.73 31.68 30.78
N CYS A 20 -45.87 31.32 32.07
CA CYS A 20 -44.86 30.52 32.78
C CYS A 20 -44.65 29.16 32.11
N SER A 21 -45.70 28.52 31.60
CA SER A 21 -45.56 27.26 30.86
C SER A 21 -44.74 27.41 29.57
N VAL A 22 -45.03 28.42 28.75
CA VAL A 22 -44.26 28.70 27.52
C VAL A 22 -42.80 29.08 27.85
N PHE A 23 -42.60 29.86 28.92
CA PHE A 23 -41.28 30.22 29.42
C PHE A 23 -40.46 28.99 29.81
N VAL A 24 -41.00 28.08 30.65
CA VAL A 24 -40.29 26.86 31.09
C VAL A 24 -39.96 25.95 29.91
N MET A 25 -40.85 25.83 28.92
CA MET A 25 -40.59 25.02 27.73
C MET A 25 -39.47 25.58 26.86
N SER A 26 -39.53 26.87 26.55
CA SER A 26 -38.48 27.53 25.76
C SER A 26 -37.14 27.51 26.49
N LEU A 27 -37.16 27.70 27.82
CA LEU A 27 -36.00 27.52 28.69
C LEU A 27 -35.42 26.11 28.55
N LEU A 28 -36.20 25.06 28.79
CA LEU A 28 -35.69 23.68 28.75
C LEU A 28 -35.20 23.27 27.36
N ALA A 29 -35.89 23.70 26.30
CA ALA A 29 -35.50 23.45 24.92
C ALA A 29 -34.08 23.96 24.63
N VAL A 30 -33.81 25.21 25.02
CA VAL A 30 -32.51 25.85 24.80
C VAL A 30 -31.47 25.37 25.80
N LEU A 31 -31.85 25.20 27.07
CA LEU A 31 -30.98 24.75 28.15
C LEU A 31 -30.36 23.38 27.85
N ILE A 32 -31.18 22.40 27.46
CA ILE A 32 -30.72 21.03 27.18
C ILE A 32 -29.89 20.99 25.91
N TYR A 33 -30.33 21.66 24.84
CA TYR A 33 -29.58 21.73 23.59
C TYR A 33 -28.18 22.34 23.80
N THR A 34 -28.16 23.56 24.34
CA THR A 34 -26.95 24.36 24.57
C THR A 34 -26.04 23.68 25.59
N GLY A 35 -26.62 23.01 26.59
CA GLY A 35 -25.87 22.27 27.60
C GLY A 35 -25.13 21.06 27.03
N ILE A 36 -25.81 20.23 26.22
CA ILE A 36 -25.16 19.07 25.58
C ILE A 36 -24.22 19.53 24.46
N GLU A 37 -24.60 20.55 23.69
CA GLU A 37 -23.75 21.18 22.68
C GLU A 37 -22.45 21.73 23.26
N GLY A 38 -22.55 22.45 24.38
CA GLY A 38 -21.42 22.98 25.12
C GLY A 38 -20.33 21.95 25.38
N VAL A 39 -20.74 20.72 25.72
CA VAL A 39 -19.83 19.61 26.03
C VAL A 39 -19.29 18.97 24.77
N TRP A 40 -20.14 18.54 23.82
CA TRP A 40 -19.62 17.81 22.65
C TRP A 40 -18.79 18.71 21.74
N LEU A 41 -19.16 19.99 21.59
CA LEU A 41 -18.40 20.94 20.80
C LEU A 41 -17.12 21.38 21.51
N GLY A 42 -17.19 21.54 22.83
CA GLY A 42 -16.02 21.78 23.68
C GLY A 42 -14.98 20.67 23.53
N MET A 43 -15.41 19.42 23.71
CA MET A 43 -14.58 18.23 23.47
C MET A 43 -14.05 18.25 22.03
N GLN A 44 -14.92 18.30 21.01
CA GLN A 44 -14.48 18.25 19.61
C GLN A 44 -13.44 19.31 19.25
N ASN A 45 -13.65 20.56 19.66
CA ASN A 45 -12.72 21.65 19.34
C ASN A 45 -11.38 21.47 20.05
N GLN A 46 -11.38 21.06 21.32
CA GLN A 46 -10.15 20.83 22.07
C GLN A 46 -9.41 19.58 21.61
N GLY A 47 -10.13 18.50 21.34
CA GLY A 47 -9.58 17.29 20.74
C GLY A 47 -8.94 17.60 19.39
N ASN A 48 -9.64 18.28 18.48
CA ASN A 48 -9.10 18.65 17.17
C ASN A 48 -7.87 19.57 17.29
N ALA A 49 -7.92 20.61 18.13
CA ALA A 49 -6.79 21.50 18.35
C ALA A 49 -5.58 20.75 18.93
N TRP A 50 -5.82 19.80 19.84
CA TRP A 50 -4.77 18.98 20.41
C TRP A 50 -4.22 17.98 19.40
N PHE A 51 -5.06 17.34 18.59
CA PHE A 51 -4.65 16.44 17.51
C PHE A 51 -3.81 17.14 16.44
N GLU A 52 -4.12 18.40 16.13
CA GLU A 52 -3.34 19.21 15.20
C GLU A 52 -2.00 19.62 15.82
N LYS A 53 -2.01 20.16 17.05
CA LYS A 53 -0.80 20.57 17.78
C LYS A 53 0.17 19.41 17.99
N SER A 54 -0.34 18.24 18.36
CA SER A 54 0.45 17.02 18.61
C SER A 54 0.82 16.26 17.34
N ARG A 55 0.33 16.70 16.17
CA ARG A 55 0.45 15.96 14.90
C ARG A 55 0.05 14.49 15.07
N LEU A 56 -1.11 14.23 15.69
CA LEU A 56 -1.65 12.88 15.89
C LEU A 56 -1.57 12.09 14.58
N ALA A 57 -1.17 10.83 14.66
CA ALA A 57 -1.14 9.92 13.51
C ALA A 57 -2.51 9.85 12.81
N ASP A 58 -2.49 9.54 11.52
CA ASP A 58 -3.70 9.23 10.77
C ASP A 58 -3.94 7.72 10.74
N VAL A 59 -2.85 6.95 10.77
CA VAL A 59 -2.83 5.48 10.74
C VAL A 59 -1.80 4.94 11.73
N TRP A 60 -2.13 3.84 12.40
CA TRP A 60 -1.28 3.00 13.22
C TRP A 60 -1.21 1.61 12.59
N ILE A 61 -0.01 1.13 12.33
CA ILE A 61 0.26 -0.22 11.85
C ILE A 61 0.84 -1.00 13.02
N SER A 62 0.27 -2.16 13.31
CA SER A 62 0.88 -3.15 14.18
C SER A 62 1.66 -4.13 13.31
N GLY A 63 2.85 -4.50 13.75
CA GLY A 63 3.63 -5.54 13.10
C GLY A 63 4.59 -6.22 14.07
N ASP A 64 5.24 -7.26 13.57
CA ASP A 64 6.22 -8.04 14.31
C ASP A 64 7.63 -7.74 13.80
N GLU A 65 8.57 -7.50 14.70
CA GLU A 65 9.98 -7.28 14.40
C GLU A 65 10.26 -6.31 13.22
N ILE A 66 9.59 -5.15 13.21
CA ILE A 66 9.77 -4.13 12.17
C ILE A 66 11.15 -3.50 12.34
N THR A 67 11.91 -3.47 11.25
CA THR A 67 13.28 -2.93 11.17
C THR A 67 13.31 -1.54 10.53
N ASP A 68 14.45 -0.85 10.65
CA ASP A 68 14.64 0.44 9.99
C ASP A 68 14.46 0.40 8.47
N SER A 69 14.89 -0.68 7.83
CA SER A 69 14.69 -0.88 6.39
C SER A 69 13.19 -0.99 6.02
N ASP A 70 12.38 -1.59 6.89
CA ASP A 70 10.93 -1.65 6.71
C ASP A 70 10.30 -0.26 6.79
N ILE A 71 10.77 0.56 7.73
CA ILE A 71 10.30 1.94 7.90
C ILE A 71 10.62 2.79 6.66
N ASP A 72 11.81 2.64 6.08
CA ASP A 72 12.19 3.36 4.87
C ASP A 72 11.35 2.91 3.66
N ARG A 73 11.06 1.62 3.54
CA ARG A 73 10.11 1.11 2.52
C ARG A 73 8.70 1.67 2.67
N ILE A 74 8.22 1.88 3.90
CA ILE A 74 6.90 2.48 4.15
C ILE A 74 6.91 3.97 3.80
N LYS A 75 8.01 4.69 4.01
CA LYS A 75 8.13 6.12 3.62
C LYS A 75 8.04 6.33 2.12
N GLU A 76 8.40 5.34 1.32
CA GLU A 76 8.32 5.38 -0.16
C GLU A 76 6.90 5.22 -0.70
N ILE A 77 5.93 4.84 0.13
CA ILE A 77 4.53 4.64 -0.31
C ILE A 77 3.89 6.00 -0.63
N ASP A 78 3.18 6.06 -1.76
CA ASP A 78 2.44 7.26 -2.18
C ASP A 78 1.47 7.74 -1.08
N ASN A 79 1.42 9.05 -0.86
CA ASN A 79 0.60 9.72 0.17
C ASN A 79 1.05 9.54 1.63
N VAL A 80 2.16 8.86 1.89
CA VAL A 80 2.82 8.88 3.20
C VAL A 80 3.64 10.17 3.34
N SER A 81 3.33 10.98 4.36
CA SER A 81 4.01 12.27 4.61
C SER A 81 5.12 12.17 5.66
N SER A 82 4.92 11.36 6.70
CA SER A 82 5.93 11.06 7.71
C SER A 82 5.60 9.74 8.38
N VAL A 83 6.64 9.02 8.81
CA VAL A 83 6.56 7.72 9.46
C VAL A 83 7.36 7.76 10.75
N GLN A 84 6.81 7.18 11.82
CA GLN A 84 7.48 7.06 13.10
C GLN A 84 7.32 5.63 13.63
N ALA A 85 8.46 4.98 13.89
CA ALA A 85 8.49 3.66 14.51
C ALA A 85 8.41 3.79 16.04
N ALA A 86 7.70 2.84 16.65
CA ALA A 86 7.53 2.73 18.08
C ALA A 86 7.68 1.27 18.54
N ALA A 87 8.34 1.08 19.67
CA ALA A 87 8.38 -0.17 20.40
C ALA A 87 7.54 0.00 21.67
N ILE A 88 6.60 -0.92 21.87
CA ILE A 88 5.64 -0.88 22.96
C ILE A 88 5.67 -2.20 23.71
N GLU A 89 5.90 -2.14 25.01
CA GLU A 89 5.88 -3.29 25.92
C GLU A 89 5.07 -2.92 27.16
N ASP A 90 4.37 -3.89 27.73
CA ASP A 90 3.67 -3.70 29.01
C ASP A 90 4.61 -4.16 30.14
N ALA A 91 4.73 -3.36 31.20
CA ALA A 91 5.64 -3.57 32.31
C ALA A 91 4.93 -3.29 33.65
N THR A 92 5.57 -3.69 34.74
CA THR A 92 5.07 -3.51 36.11
C THR A 92 5.89 -2.46 36.85
N VAL A 93 5.22 -1.52 37.53
CA VAL A 93 5.83 -0.52 38.38
C VAL A 93 5.60 -0.88 39.83
N LYS A 94 6.69 -0.99 40.61
CA LYS A 94 6.61 -1.16 42.06
C LYS A 94 6.33 0.18 42.73
N LEU A 95 5.15 0.29 43.32
CA LEU A 95 4.71 1.48 44.05
C LEU A 95 5.08 1.36 45.54
N LYS A 96 5.38 2.49 46.19
CA LYS A 96 5.84 2.49 47.60
C LYS A 96 4.73 2.13 48.60
N ASP A 97 3.51 2.61 48.34
CA ASP A 97 2.37 2.56 49.29
C ASP A 97 1.12 1.92 48.68
N SER A 98 1.26 1.18 47.57
CA SER A 98 0.15 0.56 46.84
C SER A 98 0.60 -0.71 46.13
N LYS A 99 -0.35 -1.53 45.69
CA LYS A 99 -0.05 -2.69 44.85
C LYS A 99 0.70 -2.26 43.61
N ASP A 100 1.59 -3.14 43.14
CA ASP A 100 2.25 -3.00 41.85
C ASP A 100 1.22 -2.68 40.76
N ALA A 101 1.55 -1.72 39.90
CA ALA A 101 0.65 -1.22 38.88
C ALA A 101 1.21 -1.50 37.48
N GLU A 102 0.34 -1.72 36.50
CA GLU A 102 0.73 -1.93 35.11
C GLU A 102 0.97 -0.59 34.41
N ILE A 103 2.09 -0.51 33.69
CA ILE A 103 2.43 0.62 32.86
C ILE A 103 2.83 0.16 31.46
N ARG A 104 2.25 0.80 30.45
CA ARG A 104 2.68 0.60 29.07
C ARG A 104 3.91 1.45 28.78
N LEU A 105 5.05 0.79 28.54
CA LEU A 105 6.29 1.43 28.12
C LEU A 105 6.27 1.69 26.62
N ILE A 106 6.59 2.92 26.23
CA ILE A 106 6.58 3.36 24.85
C ILE A 106 7.93 4.00 24.56
N TYR A 107 8.65 3.41 23.61
CA TYR A 107 9.80 4.06 22.99
C TYR A 107 9.44 4.44 21.57
N ASN A 108 9.53 5.73 21.23
CA ASN A 108 9.48 6.15 19.84
C ASN A 108 10.91 6.41 19.34
N LYS A 109 11.24 5.95 18.13
CA LYS A 109 12.54 6.26 17.50
C LYS A 109 12.73 7.78 17.30
N THR A 110 11.66 8.45 16.89
CA THR A 110 11.62 9.91 16.69
C THR A 110 10.41 10.50 17.40
N ASN A 111 10.41 11.81 17.64
CA ASN A 111 9.28 12.50 18.28
C ASN A 111 8.64 13.52 17.32
N GLN A 112 8.03 13.03 16.23
CA GLN A 112 7.45 13.85 15.16
C GLN A 112 5.94 13.64 14.95
N ILE A 113 5.41 12.48 15.34
CA ILE A 113 4.01 12.06 15.19
C ILE A 113 3.45 11.67 16.55
N SER A 114 2.21 12.08 16.82
CA SER A 114 1.53 11.86 18.11
C SER A 114 2.37 12.33 19.31
N ILE A 115 2.94 13.53 19.18
CA ILE A 115 3.86 14.13 20.14
C ILE A 115 3.13 14.31 21.49
N PRO A 116 3.64 13.73 22.59
CA PRO A 116 3.05 13.91 23.91
C PRO A 116 3.11 15.38 24.37
N ASP A 117 2.02 15.88 24.96
CA ASP A 117 1.96 17.21 25.54
C ASP A 117 2.52 17.18 26.97
N THR A 118 3.56 17.97 27.23
CA THR A 118 4.18 18.06 28.55
C THR A 118 3.36 18.93 29.48
N VAL A 119 2.95 18.36 30.62
CA VAL A 119 2.22 19.05 31.69
C VAL A 119 3.19 19.68 32.68
N SER A 120 4.23 18.93 33.07
CA SER A 120 5.31 19.41 33.94
C SER A 120 6.63 18.68 33.64
N GLY A 121 7.76 19.28 34.00
CA GLY A 121 9.10 18.71 33.74
C GLY A 121 9.62 18.99 32.33
N SER A 122 10.55 18.16 31.85
CA SER A 122 11.15 18.31 30.51
C SER A 122 10.25 17.72 29.42
N LYS A 123 10.42 18.21 28.18
CA LYS A 123 9.73 17.63 27.01
C LYS A 123 10.27 16.24 26.71
N TYR A 124 9.42 15.35 26.21
CA TYR A 124 9.85 14.01 25.78
C TYR A 124 10.97 14.11 24.75
N ASN A 125 12.11 13.51 25.07
CA ASN A 125 13.30 13.48 24.23
C ASN A 125 13.84 12.05 24.19
N THR A 126 13.97 11.51 22.98
CA THR A 126 14.44 10.14 22.73
C THR A 126 15.90 9.93 23.15
N ASN A 127 16.69 11.01 23.21
CA ASN A 127 18.12 10.98 23.48
C ASN A 127 18.48 11.28 24.95
N GLU A 128 17.52 11.76 25.74
CA GLU A 128 17.72 12.00 27.18
C GLU A 128 17.29 10.75 27.95
N SER A 129 18.18 10.18 28.76
CA SER A 129 17.84 9.03 29.61
C SER A 129 16.81 9.43 30.67
N GLY A 130 15.63 8.81 30.62
CA GLY A 130 14.56 9.12 31.57
C GLY A 130 13.18 8.56 31.19
N CYS A 131 12.24 8.80 32.10
CA CYS A 131 10.86 8.35 31.97
C CYS A 131 9.88 9.54 32.03
N TRP A 132 8.90 9.56 31.14
CA TRP A 132 7.82 10.54 31.09
C TRP A 132 6.48 9.85 31.26
N ILE A 133 5.74 10.24 32.29
CA ILE A 133 4.63 9.43 32.81
C ILE A 133 3.29 10.08 32.53
N ASP A 134 2.27 9.26 32.27
CA ASP A 134 0.88 9.70 32.17
C ASP A 134 0.46 10.53 33.40
N LYS A 135 -0.17 11.68 33.12
CA LYS A 135 -0.64 12.62 34.14
C LYS A 135 -1.63 12.02 35.12
N GLU A 136 -2.62 11.27 34.63
CA GLU A 136 -3.68 10.75 35.50
C GLU A 136 -3.14 9.62 36.39
N PHE A 137 -2.26 8.75 35.84
CA PHE A 137 -1.52 7.76 36.61
C PHE A 137 -0.60 8.39 37.67
N ALA A 138 0.16 9.43 37.30
CA ALA A 138 1.03 10.14 38.23
C ALA A 138 0.22 10.81 39.37
N THR A 139 -0.94 11.37 39.04
CA THR A 139 -1.84 12.01 40.03
C THR A 139 -2.43 10.97 40.98
N ALA A 140 -2.89 9.82 40.47
CA ALA A 140 -3.48 8.75 41.27
C ALA A 140 -2.48 8.10 42.23
N ASN A 141 -1.20 8.04 41.85
CA ASN A 141 -0.13 7.41 42.61
C ASN A 141 0.84 8.39 43.29
N HIS A 142 0.49 9.68 43.35
CA HIS A 142 1.29 10.73 43.98
C HIS A 142 2.74 10.86 43.47
N ILE A 143 2.96 10.61 42.18
CA ILE A 143 4.27 10.66 41.53
C ILE A 143 4.55 12.09 41.01
N SER A 144 5.72 12.62 41.32
CA SER A 144 6.19 13.95 40.91
C SER A 144 7.43 13.89 40.01
N VAL A 145 7.70 14.97 39.30
CA VAL A 145 8.94 15.11 38.51
C VAL A 145 10.15 15.11 39.46
N GLY A 146 11.16 14.30 39.14
CA GLY A 146 12.34 14.09 39.97
C GLY A 146 12.29 12.79 40.79
N ASP A 147 11.12 12.18 40.97
CA ASP A 147 11.00 10.91 41.66
C ASP A 147 11.69 9.77 40.89
N THR A 148 11.97 8.68 41.59
CA THR A 148 12.49 7.45 41.00
C THR A 148 11.48 6.33 41.11
N LEU A 149 11.31 5.59 40.02
CA LEU A 149 10.41 4.45 39.92
C LEU A 149 11.19 3.20 39.56
N LYS A 150 10.77 2.08 40.14
CA LYS A 150 11.34 0.76 39.83
C LYS A 150 10.39 0.07 38.87
N ILE A 151 10.82 -0.08 37.62
CA ILE A 151 10.06 -0.70 36.53
C ILE A 151 10.64 -2.08 36.28
N SER A 152 9.77 -3.07 36.19
CA SER A 152 10.10 -4.47 35.94
C SER A 152 9.38 -4.94 34.69
N ASN A 153 10.11 -5.56 33.77
CA ASN A 153 9.52 -6.31 32.66
C ASN A 153 10.14 -7.72 32.66
N ASN A 154 9.30 -8.76 32.66
CA ASN A 154 9.72 -10.15 32.88
C ASN A 154 10.63 -10.27 34.13
N SER A 155 11.85 -10.82 33.97
CA SER A 155 12.85 -10.93 35.03
C SER A 155 13.83 -9.74 35.12
N LYS A 156 13.71 -8.74 34.23
CA LYS A 156 14.60 -7.56 34.19
C LYS A 156 13.95 -6.41 34.96
N GLU A 157 14.75 -5.72 35.78
CA GLU A 157 14.28 -4.62 36.63
C GLU A 157 15.24 -3.42 36.56
N LYS A 158 14.68 -2.22 36.40
CA LYS A 158 15.44 -0.98 36.26
C LYS A 158 14.81 0.15 37.08
N THR A 159 15.66 0.86 37.81
CA THR A 159 15.27 2.13 38.45
C THR A 159 15.43 3.27 37.47
N VAL A 160 14.35 4.01 37.23
CA VAL A 160 14.28 5.13 36.28
C VAL A 160 13.89 6.42 36.99
N SER A 161 14.40 7.57 36.52
CA SER A 161 14.01 8.89 37.04
C SER A 161 12.89 9.50 36.20
N VAL A 162 11.89 10.07 36.86
CA VAL A 162 10.75 10.76 36.23
C VAL A 162 11.19 12.15 35.78
N LYS A 163 11.29 12.34 34.47
CA LYS A 163 11.74 13.60 33.83
C LYS A 163 10.59 14.56 33.52
N GLY A 164 9.40 14.02 33.28
CA GLY A 164 8.22 14.83 33.03
C GLY A 164 6.93 14.06 33.20
N ILE A 165 5.85 14.82 33.38
CA ILE A 165 4.48 14.33 33.38
C ILE A 165 3.84 14.78 32.06
N ILE A 166 3.25 13.84 31.33
CA ILE A 166 2.80 14.03 29.96
C ILE A 166 1.38 13.54 29.74
N LEU A 167 0.79 13.97 28.62
CA LEU A 167 -0.45 13.48 28.07
C LEU A 167 -0.22 13.07 26.62
N SER A 168 -0.57 11.85 26.26
CA SER A 168 -0.44 11.37 24.88
C SER A 168 -1.78 11.39 24.15
N PRO A 169 -1.85 11.95 22.92
CA PRO A 169 -3.09 11.97 22.15
C PRO A 169 -3.46 10.59 21.57
N ASP A 170 -2.55 9.61 21.60
CA ASP A 170 -2.83 8.22 21.23
C ASP A 170 -3.63 7.48 22.31
N TYR A 171 -3.63 8.00 23.54
CA TYR A 171 -4.16 7.38 24.75
C TYR A 171 -5.21 8.26 25.45
N ILE A 172 -6.00 9.02 24.68
CA ILE A 172 -7.13 9.82 25.21
C ILE A 172 -8.12 8.94 25.96
N PHE A 173 -8.34 7.73 25.45
CA PHE A 173 -9.08 6.68 26.12
C PHE A 173 -8.14 5.50 26.34
N TYR A 174 -7.73 5.24 27.58
CA TYR A 174 -6.84 4.14 27.91
C TYR A 174 -7.33 3.41 29.16
N THR A 175 -7.62 2.13 29.02
CA THR A 175 -8.17 1.28 30.09
C THR A 175 -7.13 0.29 30.64
N GLY A 176 -5.86 0.47 30.29
CA GLY A 176 -4.82 -0.50 30.58
C GLY A 176 -4.62 -1.54 29.46
N PRO A 177 -3.63 -2.43 29.63
CA PRO A 177 -3.39 -3.55 28.73
C PRO A 177 -4.58 -4.52 28.67
N ASN A 178 -5.31 -4.62 29.78
CA ASN A 178 -6.51 -5.43 29.92
C ASN A 178 -7.73 -4.62 29.46
N SER A 179 -8.14 -4.83 28.20
CA SER A 179 -9.29 -4.16 27.57
C SER A 179 -10.66 -4.56 28.16
N SER A 180 -10.70 -5.25 29.30
CA SER A 180 -11.91 -5.70 29.98
C SER A 180 -12.57 -4.62 30.86
N LEU A 181 -11.88 -3.51 31.12
CA LEU A 181 -12.39 -2.42 31.95
C LEU A 181 -13.23 -1.43 31.13
N PHE A 182 -14.42 -1.08 31.63
CA PHE A 182 -15.34 -0.12 31.00
C PHE A 182 -14.93 1.34 31.21
N ALA A 183 -14.06 1.59 32.19
CA ALA A 183 -13.52 2.89 32.53
C ALA A 183 -12.01 2.77 32.84
N PRO A 184 -11.21 3.80 32.53
CA PRO A 184 -9.82 3.87 32.97
C PRO A 184 -9.68 3.73 34.48
N ASN A 185 -8.81 2.82 34.93
CA ASN A 185 -8.36 2.76 36.32
C ASN A 185 -6.94 3.33 36.41
N HIS A 186 -6.84 4.64 36.59
CA HIS A 186 -5.56 5.36 36.62
C HIS A 186 -4.67 5.00 37.82
N ALA A 187 -5.20 4.35 38.87
CA ALA A 187 -4.37 3.89 39.98
C ALA A 187 -3.57 2.63 39.61
N GLN A 188 -4.16 1.74 38.81
CA GLN A 188 -3.56 0.45 38.46
C GLN A 188 -3.01 0.40 37.04
N ASN A 189 -3.42 1.31 36.16
CA ASN A 189 -3.03 1.31 34.75
C ASN A 189 -2.58 2.70 34.30
N GLY A 190 -1.41 2.75 33.66
CA GLY A 190 -0.87 3.96 33.04
C GLY A 190 -0.06 3.67 31.79
N TYR A 191 0.52 4.72 31.22
CA TYR A 191 1.52 4.61 30.18
C TYR A 191 2.71 5.54 30.49
N ALA A 192 3.89 5.16 30.01
CA ALA A 192 5.10 5.95 30.14
C ALA A 192 5.90 5.90 28.85
N TYR A 193 6.40 7.07 28.46
CA TYR A 193 7.37 7.19 27.39
C TYR A 193 8.76 7.09 28.00
N VAL A 194 9.62 6.26 27.42
CA VAL A 194 10.98 6.04 27.90
C VAL A 194 11.99 6.29 26.79
N SER A 195 13.24 6.51 27.19
CA SER A 195 14.38 6.59 26.29
C SER A 195 14.84 5.21 25.82
N GLY A 196 15.56 5.16 24.69
CA GLY A 196 15.93 3.89 24.07
C GLY A 196 16.86 3.02 24.93
N ASP A 197 17.74 3.64 25.71
CA ASP A 197 18.61 2.96 26.67
C ASP A 197 17.83 2.28 27.81
N ILE A 198 16.79 2.94 28.33
CA ILE A 198 15.91 2.37 29.34
C ILE A 198 15.10 1.22 28.75
N PHE A 199 14.53 1.42 27.55
CA PHE A 199 13.74 0.39 26.87
C PHE A 199 14.58 -0.87 26.59
N LYS A 200 15.79 -0.72 26.04
CA LYS A 200 16.74 -1.83 25.83
C LYS A 200 17.07 -2.58 27.12
N SER A 201 17.25 -1.85 28.24
CA SER A 201 17.59 -2.48 29.52
C SER A 201 16.44 -3.32 30.12
N LEU A 202 15.21 -3.10 29.67
CA LEU A 202 14.01 -3.80 30.11
C LEU A 202 13.48 -4.81 29.08
N SER A 203 13.92 -4.74 27.83
CA SER A 203 13.55 -5.67 26.76
C SER A 203 14.49 -6.88 26.73
N ASP A 204 14.03 -7.99 26.14
CA ASP A 204 14.80 -9.23 26.02
C ASP A 204 15.95 -9.12 24.99
N ASN A 205 15.81 -8.25 23.99
CA ASN A 205 16.81 -7.98 22.95
C ASN A 205 17.79 -6.88 23.37
N GLU A 206 19.03 -7.25 23.71
CA GLU A 206 20.04 -6.30 24.22
C GLU A 206 20.74 -5.47 23.12
N ASP A 207 20.83 -6.01 21.90
CA ASP A 207 21.62 -5.38 20.82
C ASP A 207 20.82 -4.32 20.05
N ASP A 208 19.57 -4.61 19.67
CA ASP A 208 18.75 -3.70 18.86
C ASP A 208 17.27 -3.63 19.29
N ILE A 209 16.64 -2.46 19.08
CA ILE A 209 15.21 -2.28 19.39
C ILE A 209 14.39 -2.65 18.17
N LEU A 210 13.65 -3.75 18.28
CA LEU A 210 12.67 -4.16 17.27
C LEU A 210 11.35 -3.41 17.50
N TYR A 211 10.81 -2.79 16.45
CA TYR A 211 9.58 -2.03 16.54
C TYR A 211 8.37 -2.94 16.30
N ASN A 212 7.30 -2.75 17.07
CA ASN A 212 6.05 -3.48 16.91
C ASN A 212 4.87 -2.57 16.53
N GLN A 213 5.10 -1.27 16.41
CA GLN A 213 4.13 -0.31 15.93
C GLN A 213 4.77 0.74 15.01
N VAL A 214 4.05 1.12 13.97
CA VAL A 214 4.40 2.24 13.07
C VAL A 214 3.26 3.22 13.02
N LYS A 215 3.56 4.49 13.29
CA LYS A 215 2.62 5.61 13.21
C LYS A 215 2.85 6.35 11.90
N ILE A 216 1.80 6.54 11.11
CA ILE A 216 1.87 7.17 9.80
C ILE A 216 1.01 8.44 9.78
N LYS A 217 1.59 9.49 9.21
CA LYS A 217 0.86 10.70 8.84
C LYS A 217 0.67 10.71 7.32
N THR A 218 -0.53 10.98 6.87
CA THR A 218 -0.92 10.91 5.45
C THR A 218 -1.12 12.29 4.85
N SER A 219 -1.10 12.37 3.51
CA SER A 219 -1.62 13.53 2.79
C SER A 219 -3.15 13.62 2.99
N LYS A 220 -3.74 14.84 3.00
CA LYS A 220 -5.17 15.07 3.31
C LYS A 220 -6.20 14.30 2.43
N LYS A 221 -5.76 13.62 1.36
CA LYS A 221 -6.60 12.88 0.40
C LYS A 221 -6.24 11.40 0.27
N ALA A 222 -5.46 10.84 1.20
CA ALA A 222 -5.07 9.43 1.13
C ALA A 222 -6.27 8.49 1.24
N ASP A 223 -6.28 7.44 0.42
CA ASP A 223 -7.21 6.32 0.56
C ASP A 223 -6.60 5.31 1.53
N ASN A 224 -7.20 5.19 2.72
CA ASN A 224 -6.72 4.29 3.78
C ASN A 224 -6.73 2.82 3.35
N LEU A 225 -7.65 2.41 2.46
CA LEU A 225 -7.72 1.02 1.99
C LEU A 225 -6.52 0.70 1.09
N LYS A 226 -6.22 1.60 0.14
CA LYS A 226 -5.05 1.43 -0.72
C LYS A 226 -3.75 1.47 0.09
N LEU A 227 -3.63 2.41 1.02
CA LEU A 227 -2.46 2.52 1.91
C LEU A 227 -2.27 1.25 2.75
N ARG A 228 -3.36 0.63 3.22
CA ARG A 228 -3.30 -0.64 3.94
C ARG A 228 -2.69 -1.73 3.07
N ASP A 229 -3.21 -1.92 1.86
CA ASP A 229 -2.75 -2.98 0.97
C ASP A 229 -1.29 -2.75 0.55
N ASP A 230 -0.89 -1.49 0.27
CA ASP A 230 0.51 -1.14 -0.01
C ASP A 230 1.45 -1.42 1.19
N VAL A 231 1.00 -1.15 2.43
CA VAL A 231 1.78 -1.45 3.64
C VAL A 231 1.86 -2.96 3.90
N GLU A 232 0.76 -3.68 3.71
CA GLU A 232 0.69 -5.14 3.85
C GLU A 232 1.67 -5.81 2.86
N ASP A 233 1.69 -5.37 1.61
CA ASP A 233 2.61 -5.87 0.58
C ASP A 233 4.09 -5.60 0.92
N LYS A 234 4.40 -4.44 1.52
CA LYS A 234 5.78 -4.07 1.88
C LYS A 234 6.31 -4.80 3.12
N LEU A 235 5.45 -5.00 4.13
CA LEU A 235 5.80 -5.67 5.37
C LEU A 235 5.72 -7.20 5.27
N GLY A 236 4.90 -7.73 4.35
CA GLY A 236 4.74 -9.17 4.14
C GLY A 236 4.32 -9.89 5.42
N SER A 237 5.10 -10.90 5.84
CA SER A 237 4.80 -11.68 7.05
C SER A 237 4.90 -10.88 8.36
N LYS A 238 5.54 -9.71 8.36
CA LYS A 238 5.67 -8.84 9.54
C LYS A 238 4.41 -8.00 9.81
N TYR A 239 3.48 -7.94 8.85
CA TYR A 239 2.25 -7.18 9.00
C TYR A 239 1.29 -7.89 9.96
N ILE A 240 0.85 -7.21 11.03
CA ILE A 240 -0.12 -7.74 12.00
C ILE A 240 -1.50 -7.09 11.82
N GLY A 241 -1.55 -5.77 11.67
CA GLY A 241 -2.82 -5.05 11.59
C GLY A 241 -2.71 -3.58 11.21
N PHE A 242 -3.82 -3.02 10.72
CA PHE A 242 -3.94 -1.64 10.28
C PHE A 242 -5.09 -0.95 10.99
N PHE A 243 -4.81 0.20 11.56
CA PHE A 243 -5.77 1.00 12.30
C PHE A 243 -5.74 2.45 11.82
N ASP A 244 -6.90 3.02 11.53
CA ASP A 244 -7.05 4.46 11.32
C ASP A 244 -7.80 5.10 12.50
N ARG A 245 -8.05 6.41 12.43
CA ARG A 245 -8.74 7.13 13.50
C ARG A 245 -10.18 6.66 13.76
N SER A 246 -10.79 5.95 12.81
CA SER A 246 -12.14 5.41 12.92
C SER A 246 -12.19 4.05 13.60
N ASN A 247 -11.05 3.39 13.83
CA ASN A 247 -11.01 2.08 14.46
C ASN A 247 -9.90 1.91 15.53
N TRP A 248 -8.99 2.88 15.67
CA TRP A 248 -8.00 2.92 16.74
C TRP A 248 -8.67 3.27 18.07
N SER A 249 -8.72 2.30 19.00
CA SER A 249 -9.49 2.41 20.25
C SER A 249 -9.15 3.65 21.10
N GLY A 250 -7.89 4.07 21.12
CA GLY A 250 -7.42 5.22 21.88
C GLY A 250 -8.02 6.57 21.46
N VAL A 251 -8.48 6.67 20.20
CA VAL A 251 -9.06 7.90 19.61
C VAL A 251 -10.51 7.71 19.17
N TYR A 252 -10.85 6.52 18.68
CA TYR A 252 -12.18 6.20 18.16
C TYR A 252 -13.27 6.34 19.23
N ASN A 253 -13.05 5.79 20.44
CA ASN A 253 -14.04 5.86 21.52
C ASN A 253 -14.41 7.31 21.85
N TYR A 254 -13.42 8.20 21.86
CA TYR A 254 -13.60 9.63 22.08
C TYR A 254 -14.40 10.31 20.95
N THR A 255 -14.02 10.08 19.70
CA THR A 255 -14.71 10.70 18.54
C THR A 255 -16.13 10.18 18.36
N ASN A 256 -16.35 8.87 18.57
CA ASN A 256 -17.68 8.27 18.55
C ASN A 256 -18.55 8.83 19.67
N LYS A 257 -17.99 9.02 20.89
CA LYS A 257 -18.72 9.62 22.01
C LYS A 257 -19.20 11.04 21.69
N ILE A 258 -18.37 11.86 21.06
CA ILE A 258 -18.77 13.19 20.57
C ILE A 258 -19.94 13.07 19.58
N SER A 259 -19.87 12.13 18.64
CA SER A 259 -20.97 11.92 17.68
C SER A 259 -22.26 11.48 18.36
N GLN A 260 -22.21 10.64 19.38
CA GLN A 260 -23.39 10.21 20.16
C GLN A 260 -24.02 11.40 20.88
N MET A 261 -23.21 12.22 21.56
CA MET A 261 -23.71 13.40 22.27
C MET A 261 -24.36 14.41 21.31
N LYS A 262 -23.82 14.59 20.10
CA LYS A 262 -24.42 15.43 19.05
C LYS A 262 -25.79 14.90 18.60
N LYS A 263 -25.93 13.58 18.40
CA LYS A 263 -27.22 12.96 18.07
C LYS A 263 -28.24 13.15 19.19
N MET A 264 -27.82 12.97 20.44
CA MET A 264 -28.68 13.19 21.61
C MET A 264 -29.15 14.65 21.74
N SER A 265 -28.27 15.64 21.52
CA SER A 265 -28.64 17.05 21.64
C SER A 265 -29.76 17.41 20.65
N ILE A 266 -29.64 16.99 19.38
CA ILE A 266 -30.65 17.24 18.34
C ILE A 266 -31.97 16.54 18.70
N MET A 267 -31.91 15.28 19.16
CA MET A 267 -33.10 14.49 19.48
C MET A 267 -33.96 15.13 20.58
N PHE A 268 -33.36 15.60 21.68
CA PHE A 268 -34.10 16.29 22.74
C PHE A 268 -34.64 17.65 22.28
N SER A 269 -33.87 18.40 21.49
CA SER A 269 -34.31 19.71 20.99
C SER A 269 -35.56 19.64 20.12
N ILE A 270 -35.65 18.64 19.24
CA ILE A 270 -36.83 18.46 18.38
C ILE A 270 -38.08 18.25 19.25
N LEU A 271 -37.98 17.42 20.29
CA LEU A 271 -39.08 17.16 21.21
C LEU A 271 -39.56 18.44 21.93
N PHE A 272 -38.64 19.19 22.54
CA PHE A 272 -38.99 20.42 23.27
C PHE A 272 -39.44 21.56 22.33
N PHE A 273 -38.91 21.62 21.11
CA PHE A 273 -39.34 22.57 20.09
C PHE A 273 -40.82 22.40 19.76
N PHE A 274 -41.26 21.17 19.44
CA PHE A 274 -42.66 20.90 19.13
C PHE A 274 -43.59 21.20 20.32
N LEU A 275 -43.17 20.86 21.54
CA LEU A 275 -43.92 21.17 22.76
C LEU A 275 -44.09 22.68 22.98
N THR A 276 -43.02 23.45 22.79
CA THR A 276 -43.04 24.92 22.92
C THR A 276 -43.97 25.56 21.89
N LEU A 277 -43.87 25.15 20.62
CA LEU A 277 -44.66 25.69 19.52
C LEU A 277 -46.17 25.50 19.74
N LEU A 278 -46.58 24.28 20.12
CA LEU A 278 -47.99 23.94 20.35
C LEU A 278 -48.56 24.68 21.56
N THR A 279 -47.77 24.80 22.63
CA THR A 279 -48.21 25.50 23.83
C THR A 279 -48.36 26.99 23.59
N MET A 280 -47.44 27.60 22.83
CA MET A 280 -47.56 28.99 22.42
C MET A 280 -48.82 29.22 21.57
N GLN A 281 -49.10 28.31 20.64
CA GLN A 281 -50.29 28.38 19.79
C GLN A 281 -51.57 28.40 20.62
N THR A 282 -51.69 27.49 21.59
CA THR A 282 -52.89 27.43 22.46
C THR A 282 -53.00 28.60 23.39
N THR A 283 -51.89 29.00 24.01
CA THR A 283 -51.87 30.14 24.94
C THR A 283 -52.32 31.40 24.21
N MET A 284 -51.77 31.68 23.03
CA MET A 284 -52.11 32.92 22.34
C MET A 284 -53.54 32.93 21.81
N LYS A 285 -54.00 31.82 21.24
CA LYS A 285 -55.40 31.70 20.81
C LYS A 285 -56.35 32.03 21.96
N ARG A 286 -56.02 31.55 23.16
CA ARG A 286 -56.81 31.79 24.37
C ARG A 286 -56.82 33.24 24.81
N VAL A 287 -55.64 33.89 24.86
CA VAL A 287 -55.54 35.30 25.25
C VAL A 287 -56.39 36.17 24.32
N VAL A 288 -56.27 35.97 23.00
CA VAL A 288 -57.00 36.75 22.00
C VAL A 288 -58.52 36.53 22.08
N GLU A 289 -58.96 35.30 22.34
CA GLU A 289 -60.39 34.99 22.53
C GLU A 289 -60.94 35.61 23.82
N THR A 290 -60.16 35.64 24.90
CA THR A 290 -60.57 36.23 26.19
C THR A 290 -60.64 37.76 26.11
N GLU A 291 -59.79 38.38 25.31
CA GLU A 291 -59.68 39.83 25.18
C GLU A 291 -60.47 40.40 23.99
N ARG A 292 -61.38 39.61 23.40
CA ARG A 292 -62.13 40.00 22.20
C ARG A 292 -62.79 41.37 22.31
N THR A 293 -63.45 41.66 23.44
CA THR A 293 -64.08 42.96 23.69
C THR A 293 -63.04 44.08 23.71
N GLN A 294 -61.89 43.87 24.35
CA GLN A 294 -60.80 44.84 24.38
C GLN A 294 -60.23 45.09 22.98
N ILE A 295 -60.05 44.03 22.18
CA ILE A 295 -59.65 44.13 20.77
C ILE A 295 -60.67 44.95 19.97
N GLY A 296 -61.97 44.71 20.19
CA GLY A 296 -63.06 45.49 19.59
C GLY A 296 -63.01 46.97 19.97
N THR A 297 -62.81 47.27 21.26
CA THR A 297 -62.64 48.64 21.76
C THR A 297 -61.42 49.32 21.13
N PHE A 298 -60.28 48.64 21.03
CA PHE A 298 -59.11 49.22 20.36
C PHE A 298 -59.38 49.52 18.89
N LYS A 299 -60.06 48.63 18.16
CA LYS A 299 -60.43 48.93 16.77
C LYS A 299 -61.40 50.10 16.66
N ALA A 300 -62.38 50.19 17.57
CA ALA A 300 -63.31 51.31 17.63
C ALA A 300 -62.59 52.64 17.94
N LEU A 301 -61.55 52.60 18.77
CA LEU A 301 -60.65 53.72 19.05
C LEU A 301 -59.64 54.02 17.91
N GLY A 302 -59.76 53.36 16.75
CA GLY A 302 -58.96 53.64 15.55
C GLY A 302 -57.66 52.86 15.41
N PHE A 303 -57.40 51.84 16.24
CA PHE A 303 -56.22 50.99 16.07
C PHE A 303 -56.35 50.08 14.84
N ARG A 304 -55.32 50.06 14.00
CA ARG A 304 -55.29 49.23 12.78
C ARG A 304 -55.08 47.75 13.15
N ASN A 305 -55.65 46.84 12.37
CA ASN A 305 -55.43 45.39 12.53
C ASN A 305 -53.93 45.04 12.60
N GLY A 306 -53.08 45.67 11.78
CA GLY A 306 -51.62 45.46 11.81
C GLY A 306 -50.97 45.79 13.16
N GLN A 307 -51.43 46.82 13.86
CA GLN A 307 -50.92 47.20 15.18
C GLN A 307 -51.29 46.15 16.23
N LEU A 308 -52.49 45.57 16.13
CA LEU A 308 -52.96 44.49 17.00
C LEU A 308 -52.20 43.18 16.71
N TYR A 309 -52.01 42.83 15.44
CA TYR A 309 -51.20 41.68 15.03
C TYR A 309 -49.78 41.75 15.61
N PHE A 310 -49.14 42.91 15.47
CA PHE A 310 -47.81 43.13 16.01
C PHE A 310 -47.78 43.00 17.54
N MET A 311 -48.75 43.60 18.25
CA MET A 311 -48.85 43.48 19.70
C MET A 311 -48.95 42.01 20.13
N TYR A 312 -49.84 41.22 19.53
CA TYR A 312 -49.98 39.81 19.87
C TYR A 312 -48.74 38.98 19.45
N ALA A 313 -48.12 39.27 18.31
CA ALA A 313 -46.83 38.68 17.94
C ALA A 313 -45.74 38.94 19.00
N CYS A 314 -45.71 40.13 19.61
CA CYS A 314 -44.75 40.50 20.66
C CYS A 314 -44.86 39.67 21.94
N TYR A 315 -46.01 39.08 22.30
CA TYR A 315 -46.07 38.18 23.46
C TYR A 315 -45.20 36.95 23.24
N GLY A 316 -45.27 36.38 22.03
CA GLY A 316 -44.42 35.27 21.63
C GLY A 316 -42.96 35.64 21.69
N LEU A 317 -42.62 36.84 21.20
CA LEU A 317 -41.25 37.35 21.24
C LEU A 317 -40.74 37.45 22.68
N VAL A 318 -41.44 38.19 23.55
CA VAL A 318 -40.93 38.50 24.89
C VAL A 318 -40.80 37.23 25.74
N ILE A 319 -41.81 36.35 25.75
CA ILE A 319 -41.78 35.18 26.64
C ILE A 319 -40.76 34.14 26.19
N SER A 320 -40.66 33.89 24.88
CA SER A 320 -39.70 32.93 24.35
C SER A 320 -38.27 33.48 24.35
N LEU A 321 -38.10 34.79 24.18
CA LEU A 321 -36.79 35.44 24.33
C LEU A 321 -36.29 35.34 25.77
N LEU A 322 -37.15 35.61 26.75
CA LEU A 322 -36.78 35.45 28.16
C LEU A 322 -36.42 34.00 28.49
N GLY A 323 -37.26 33.03 28.08
CA GLY A 323 -36.98 31.61 28.32
C GLY A 323 -35.68 31.16 27.64
N SER A 324 -35.49 31.54 26.37
CA SER A 324 -34.29 31.19 25.61
C SER A 324 -33.04 31.88 26.15
N ALA A 325 -33.12 33.14 26.57
CA ALA A 325 -32.00 33.87 27.17
C ALA A 325 -31.57 33.24 28.50
N VAL A 326 -32.54 32.93 29.37
CA VAL A 326 -32.26 32.23 30.64
C VAL A 326 -31.70 30.84 30.37
N GLY A 327 -32.22 30.11 29.38
CA GLY A 327 -31.70 28.81 28.95
C GLY A 327 -30.24 28.87 28.47
N LEU A 328 -29.91 29.86 27.62
CA LEU A 328 -28.54 30.09 27.15
C LEU A 328 -27.58 30.43 28.29
N ILE A 329 -28.02 31.25 29.26
CA ILE A 329 -27.19 31.66 30.41
C ILE A 329 -26.98 30.48 31.37
N LEU A 330 -28.03 29.70 31.67
CA LEU A 330 -27.94 28.61 32.63
C LEU A 330 -27.24 27.35 32.08
N ALA A 331 -27.28 27.11 30.77
CA ALA A 331 -26.70 25.93 30.14
C ALA A 331 -25.20 25.69 30.46
N PRO A 332 -24.30 26.69 30.32
CA PRO A 332 -22.88 26.52 30.65
C PRO A 332 -22.61 26.39 32.16
N HIS A 333 -23.54 26.77 33.02
CA HIS A 333 -23.36 26.72 34.48
C HIS A 333 -23.98 25.50 35.15
N VAL A 334 -25.07 24.97 34.60
CA VAL A 334 -25.83 23.87 35.21
C VAL A 334 -25.62 22.56 34.46
N ILE A 335 -25.93 22.51 33.17
CA ILE A 335 -25.95 21.25 32.41
C ILE A 335 -24.56 20.85 31.93
N SER A 336 -23.83 21.80 31.36
CA SER A 336 -22.52 21.51 30.74
C SER A 336 -21.49 21.00 31.75
N PRO A 337 -21.30 21.60 32.94
CA PRO A 337 -20.29 21.14 33.90
C PRO A 337 -20.60 19.75 34.45
N THR A 338 -21.87 19.45 34.74
CA THR A 338 -22.30 18.14 35.22
C THR A 338 -21.99 17.05 34.19
N LEU A 339 -22.33 17.26 32.93
CA LEU A 339 -22.04 16.32 31.85
C LEU A 339 -20.54 16.18 31.57
N LEU A 340 -19.80 17.29 31.59
CA LEU A 340 -18.36 17.33 31.31
C LEU A 340 -17.54 16.66 32.41
N ASN A 341 -17.89 16.84 33.69
CA ASN A 341 -17.24 16.13 34.80
C ASN A 341 -17.44 14.62 34.73
N LEU A 342 -18.54 14.15 34.13
CA LEU A 342 -18.72 12.73 33.85
C LEU A 342 -17.83 12.25 32.71
N GLN A 343 -17.63 13.07 31.66
CA GLN A 343 -16.71 12.70 30.57
C GLN A 343 -15.25 12.66 31.04
N LYS A 344 -14.85 13.51 31.98
CA LYS A 344 -13.49 13.53 32.59
C LYS A 344 -13.10 12.21 33.26
N LYS A 345 -14.06 11.38 33.68
CA LYS A 345 -13.78 10.07 34.26
C LYS A 345 -13.34 9.02 33.23
N PHE A 346 -13.63 9.25 31.94
CA PHE A 346 -13.37 8.28 30.87
C PHE A 346 -12.29 8.71 29.90
N TYR A 347 -12.14 10.01 29.70
CA TYR A 347 -11.22 10.55 28.71
C TYR A 347 -10.21 11.47 29.38
N THR A 348 -8.99 11.47 28.88
CA THR A 348 -7.92 12.33 29.35
C THR A 348 -7.61 13.39 28.30
N MET A 349 -7.62 14.67 28.70
CA MET A 349 -7.32 15.79 27.82
C MET A 349 -6.55 16.88 28.57
N PRO A 350 -5.70 17.66 27.86
CA PRO A 350 -4.91 18.72 28.48
C PRO A 350 -5.77 19.87 29.00
N ARG A 351 -6.89 20.16 28.32
CA ARG A 351 -7.83 21.23 28.69
C ARG A 351 -9.25 20.79 28.47
N TRP A 352 -10.11 21.19 29.40
CA TRP A 352 -11.54 20.97 29.33
C TRP A 352 -12.26 22.31 29.32
N GLU A 353 -12.89 22.63 28.20
CA GLU A 353 -13.66 23.87 28.06
C GLU A 353 -15.03 23.56 27.50
N VAL A 354 -16.03 24.24 28.04
CA VAL A 354 -17.37 24.29 27.44
C VAL A 354 -17.31 25.33 26.33
N LYS A 355 -17.69 24.94 25.11
CA LYS A 355 -17.79 25.87 23.98
C LYS A 355 -19.17 25.77 23.36
N ASN A 356 -19.84 26.90 23.22
CA ASN A 356 -21.12 26.99 22.52
C ASN A 356 -20.90 27.64 21.15
N SER A 357 -21.49 27.06 20.10
CA SER A 357 -21.42 27.64 18.77
C SER A 357 -22.52 28.67 18.54
N TRP A 358 -22.43 29.36 17.41
CA TRP A 358 -23.53 30.15 16.86
C TRP A 358 -24.80 29.32 16.61
N ALA A 359 -24.73 27.99 16.53
CA ALA A 359 -25.91 27.13 16.44
C ALA A 359 -26.73 27.12 17.74
N SER A 360 -26.14 27.31 18.94
CA SER A 360 -26.90 27.50 20.18
C SER A 360 -27.78 28.76 20.09
N PHE A 361 -27.19 29.87 19.62
CA PHE A 361 -27.92 31.12 19.38
C PHE A 361 -28.94 30.97 18.24
N GLY A 362 -28.60 30.23 17.19
CA GLY A 362 -29.49 29.89 16.09
C GLY A 362 -30.70 29.07 16.54
N ALA A 363 -30.52 28.09 17.42
CA ALA A 363 -31.60 27.29 18.00
C ALA A 363 -32.51 28.13 18.89
N ALA A 364 -31.94 29.00 19.73
CA ALA A 364 -32.69 29.97 20.53
C ALA A 364 -33.50 30.92 19.64
N LEU A 365 -32.86 31.50 18.62
CA LEU A 365 -33.51 32.40 17.66
C LEU A 365 -34.63 31.69 16.89
N LEU A 366 -34.41 30.44 16.46
CA LEU A 366 -35.42 29.63 15.78
C LEU A 366 -36.63 29.38 16.67
N ILE A 367 -36.43 29.06 17.95
CA ILE A 367 -37.52 28.92 18.92
C ILE A 367 -38.29 30.23 19.08
N VAL A 368 -37.60 31.37 19.16
CA VAL A 368 -38.23 32.69 19.27
C VAL A 368 -39.06 33.01 18.03
N ILE A 369 -38.48 32.86 16.83
CA ILE A 369 -39.17 33.10 15.56
C ILE A 369 -40.40 32.22 15.45
N CYS A 370 -40.27 30.92 15.73
CA CYS A 370 -41.39 29.99 15.67
C CYS A 370 -42.48 30.33 16.71
N CYS A 371 -42.12 30.77 17.91
CA CYS A 371 -43.08 31.26 18.90
C CYS A 371 -43.80 32.53 18.43
N VAL A 372 -43.09 33.47 17.83
CA VAL A 372 -43.67 34.70 17.26
C VAL A 372 -44.65 34.37 16.13
N VAL A 373 -44.24 33.51 15.20
CA VAL A 373 -45.07 33.07 14.07
C VAL A 373 -46.30 32.31 14.58
N SER A 374 -46.12 31.38 15.53
CA SER A 374 -47.20 30.62 16.17
C SER A 374 -48.20 31.58 16.86
N SER A 375 -47.69 32.59 17.57
CA SER A 375 -48.49 33.64 18.21
C SER A 375 -49.29 34.48 17.20
N ALA A 376 -48.64 34.94 16.14
CA ALA A 376 -49.27 35.74 15.08
C ALA A 376 -50.34 34.93 14.33
N PHE A 377 -50.05 33.66 14.04
CA PHE A 377 -50.98 32.74 13.42
C PHE A 377 -52.20 32.47 14.32
N ALA A 378 -51.96 32.20 15.60
CA ALA A 378 -53.02 31.93 16.59
C ALA A 378 -53.96 33.13 16.80
N SER A 379 -53.43 34.36 16.79
CA SER A 379 -54.20 35.59 16.99
C SER A 379 -55.01 36.04 15.75
N ARG A 380 -54.70 35.50 14.56
CA ARG A 380 -55.28 35.96 13.29
C ARG A 380 -56.80 35.88 13.21
N LYS A 381 -57.40 34.81 13.71
CA LYS A 381 -58.86 34.65 13.64
C LYS A 381 -59.57 35.57 14.63
N GLY A 382 -58.97 35.84 15.80
CA GLY A 382 -59.59 36.69 16.81
C GLY A 382 -59.45 38.19 16.54
N ILE A 383 -58.41 38.60 15.80
CA ILE A 383 -58.22 40.00 15.36
C ILE A 383 -58.98 40.31 14.07
N LYS A 384 -59.40 39.33 13.26
CA LYS A 384 -60.25 39.61 12.08
C LYS A 384 -61.71 39.86 12.50
N GLY A 385 -62.40 40.72 11.75
CA GLY A 385 -63.81 41.09 11.98
C GLY A 385 -64.00 42.58 12.30
N MET A 386 -65.25 43.04 12.25
CA MET A 386 -65.62 44.42 12.56
C MET A 386 -65.54 44.69 14.07
N PRO A 387 -65.30 45.95 14.53
CA PRO A 387 -65.26 46.28 15.96
C PRO A 387 -66.52 45.82 16.70
N ALA A 388 -67.70 46.04 16.11
CA ALA A 388 -68.98 45.63 16.66
C ALA A 388 -69.09 44.09 16.84
N GLU A 389 -68.51 43.30 15.94
CA GLU A 389 -68.49 41.83 16.05
C GLU A 389 -67.54 41.33 17.15
N ALA A 390 -66.46 42.07 17.41
CA ALA A 390 -65.50 41.75 18.47
C ALA A 390 -66.00 42.20 19.85
N MET A 391 -66.80 43.27 19.91
CA MET A 391 -67.46 43.75 21.12
C MET A 391 -68.71 42.95 21.47
N ARG A 392 -69.38 42.35 20.48
CA ARG A 392 -70.37 41.31 20.73
C ARG A 392 -69.69 40.05 21.24
N GLU A 393 -70.31 39.46 22.25
CA GLU A 393 -69.89 38.16 22.72
C GLU A 393 -69.97 37.12 21.60
N ALA A 394 -68.96 36.26 21.52
CA ALA A 394 -68.96 35.19 20.54
C ALA A 394 -70.16 34.28 20.82
N ALA A 395 -71.09 34.16 19.87
CA ALA A 395 -72.15 33.15 19.96
C ALA A 395 -71.49 31.77 20.15
N PRO A 396 -72.01 30.94 21.09
CA PRO A 396 -71.46 29.61 21.29
C PRO A 396 -71.50 28.85 19.96
N LYS A 397 -70.40 28.18 19.61
CA LYS A 397 -70.36 27.41 18.35
C LYS A 397 -71.48 26.38 18.35
N SER A 398 -72.36 26.44 17.36
CA SER A 398 -73.40 25.44 17.12
C SER A 398 -72.77 24.05 16.99
N GLY A 399 -73.26 23.09 17.76
CA GLY A 399 -72.77 21.72 17.75
C GLY A 399 -73.30 20.99 16.52
N LYS A 400 -72.40 20.39 15.73
CA LYS A 400 -72.78 19.39 14.72
C LYS A 400 -72.89 18.02 15.38
N GLU A 401 -73.81 17.19 14.91
CA GLU A 401 -73.92 15.79 15.35
C GLU A 401 -72.58 15.06 15.22
N ILE A 402 -72.24 14.26 16.22
CA ILE A 402 -71.04 13.42 16.20
C ILE A 402 -71.39 12.10 15.48
N ALA A 403 -70.43 11.51 14.75
CA ALA A 403 -70.59 10.18 14.18
C ALA A 403 -71.01 9.11 15.21
N LEU A 404 -70.63 9.26 16.48
CA LEU A 404 -71.00 8.34 17.57
C LEU A 404 -72.49 8.42 17.95
N GLU A 405 -73.18 9.53 17.64
CA GLU A 405 -74.62 9.69 17.84
C GLU A 405 -75.43 8.86 16.84
N ARG A 406 -74.80 8.46 15.72
CA ARG A 406 -75.40 7.59 14.70
C ARG A 406 -75.40 6.11 15.09
N ILE A 407 -74.79 5.75 16.23
CA ILE A 407 -74.78 4.38 16.76
C ILE A 407 -75.58 4.39 18.08
N PRO A 408 -76.92 4.15 18.03
CA PRO A 408 -77.81 4.35 19.17
C PRO A 408 -77.46 3.47 20.38
N PHE A 409 -76.96 2.25 20.12
CA PHE A 409 -76.59 1.29 21.17
C PHE A 409 -75.51 1.85 22.10
N ILE A 410 -74.41 2.34 21.53
CA ILE A 410 -73.29 2.92 22.30
C ILE A 410 -73.70 4.25 22.92
N TRP A 411 -74.44 5.09 22.19
CA TRP A 411 -74.85 6.40 22.69
C TRP A 411 -75.76 6.30 23.92
N ASN A 412 -76.68 5.35 23.96
CA ASN A 412 -77.61 5.19 25.09
C ASN A 412 -76.93 4.64 26.36
N LEU A 413 -75.83 3.89 26.24
CA LEU A 413 -75.03 3.37 27.36
C LEU A 413 -74.19 4.44 28.08
N ILE A 414 -73.98 5.60 27.45
CA ILE A 414 -73.08 6.65 27.96
C ILE A 414 -73.85 7.63 28.86
N SER A 415 -73.31 7.90 30.06
CA SER A 415 -73.86 8.88 31.00
C SER A 415 -73.84 10.31 30.44
N PHE A 416 -74.76 11.15 30.93
CA PHE A 416 -74.94 12.53 30.44
C PHE A 416 -73.64 13.34 30.40
N GLU A 417 -72.79 13.22 31.43
CA GLU A 417 -71.55 14.00 31.48
C GLU A 417 -70.56 13.57 30.39
N TRP A 418 -70.53 12.27 30.03
CA TRP A 418 -69.69 11.78 28.93
C TRP A 418 -70.24 12.19 27.56
N LYS A 419 -71.57 12.16 27.35
CA LYS A 419 -72.21 12.67 26.14
C LYS A 419 -71.83 14.14 25.91
N TRP A 420 -71.86 14.93 26.99
CA TRP A 420 -71.44 16.32 26.96
C TRP A 420 -69.96 16.48 26.64
N THR A 421 -69.08 15.73 27.30
CA THR A 421 -67.63 15.75 27.04
C THR A 421 -67.31 15.41 25.59
N LEU A 422 -67.90 14.35 25.03
CA LEU A 422 -67.67 13.92 23.64
C LEU A 422 -68.12 14.98 22.63
N ARG A 423 -69.29 15.59 22.84
CA ARG A 423 -69.76 16.74 22.02
C ARG A 423 -68.77 17.89 22.07
N ASP A 424 -68.26 18.21 23.25
CA ASP A 424 -67.36 19.34 23.38
C ASP A 424 -65.98 19.10 22.77
N ILE A 425 -65.44 17.89 22.88
CA ILE A 425 -64.19 17.48 22.21
C ILE A 425 -64.30 17.67 20.70
N SER A 426 -65.42 17.20 20.10
CA SER A 426 -65.67 17.36 18.67
C SER A 426 -65.75 18.83 18.25
N ARG A 427 -66.34 19.68 19.11
CA ARG A 427 -66.46 21.13 18.89
C ARG A 427 -65.11 21.85 18.99
N ASN A 428 -64.19 21.36 19.84
CA ASN A 428 -62.95 22.04 20.22
C ASN A 428 -61.66 21.23 19.92
N LYS A 429 -61.58 20.64 18.72
CA LYS A 429 -60.50 19.75 18.26
C LYS A 429 -59.07 20.22 18.55
N ILE A 430 -58.77 21.50 18.31
CA ILE A 430 -57.41 22.06 18.51
C ILE A 430 -57.02 21.99 20.00
N ARG A 431 -57.96 22.28 20.90
CA ARG A 431 -57.71 22.30 22.34
C ARG A 431 -57.45 20.88 22.85
N THR A 432 -58.31 19.94 22.45
CA THR A 432 -58.13 18.51 22.78
C THR A 432 -56.81 17.99 22.23
N ALA A 433 -56.45 18.33 20.99
CA ALA A 433 -55.18 17.92 20.39
C ALA A 433 -53.96 18.39 21.22
N THR A 434 -53.93 19.64 21.68
CA THR A 434 -52.83 20.11 22.52
C THR A 434 -52.77 19.43 23.88
N GLY A 435 -53.93 19.14 24.49
CA GLY A 435 -53.97 18.37 25.72
C GLY A 435 -53.45 16.94 25.58
N ILE A 436 -53.77 16.29 24.46
CA ILE A 436 -53.24 14.97 24.11
C ILE A 436 -51.73 15.02 23.89
N VAL A 437 -51.22 15.99 23.12
CA VAL A 437 -49.79 16.12 22.82
C VAL A 437 -48.98 16.44 24.07
N ALA A 438 -49.51 17.24 24.99
CA ALA A 438 -48.91 17.51 26.28
C ALA A 438 -48.63 16.22 27.09
N ILE A 439 -49.66 15.38 27.23
CA ILE A 439 -49.57 14.13 27.97
C ILE A 439 -48.68 13.12 27.23
N LEU A 440 -48.81 13.05 25.91
CA LEU A 440 -47.93 12.26 25.06
C LEU A 440 -46.46 12.65 25.27
N GLY A 441 -46.12 13.94 25.21
CA GLY A 441 -44.75 14.43 25.42
C GLY A 441 -44.20 14.12 26.82
N SER A 442 -45.05 14.22 27.85
CA SER A 442 -44.66 13.80 29.20
C SER A 442 -44.37 12.30 29.30
N MET A 443 -45.21 11.46 28.68
CA MET A 443 -44.99 10.02 28.65
C MET A 443 -43.72 9.66 27.88
N VAL A 444 -43.43 10.34 26.77
CA VAL A 444 -42.18 10.15 26.02
C VAL A 444 -40.95 10.41 26.89
N LEU A 445 -40.93 11.52 27.65
CA LEU A 445 -39.81 11.86 28.53
C LEU A 445 -39.67 10.93 29.75
N LEU A 446 -40.79 10.49 30.34
CA LEU A 446 -40.79 9.54 31.46
C LEU A 446 -40.30 8.17 31.00
N ILE A 447 -40.80 7.66 29.87
CA ILE A 447 -40.36 6.40 29.27
C ILE A 447 -38.89 6.48 28.84
N ALA A 448 -38.44 7.61 28.29
CA ALA A 448 -37.04 7.81 27.95
C ALA A 448 -36.13 7.75 29.18
N SER A 449 -36.52 8.42 30.27
CA SER A 449 -35.74 8.45 31.51
C SER A 449 -35.68 7.07 32.17
N PHE A 450 -36.83 6.46 32.47
CA PHE A 450 -36.86 5.16 33.13
C PHE A 450 -36.41 4.02 32.21
N GLY A 451 -36.80 4.05 30.94
CA GLY A 451 -36.42 3.04 29.97
C GLY A 451 -34.92 3.02 29.70
N LEU A 452 -34.24 4.18 29.65
CA LEU A 452 -32.79 4.17 29.56
C LEU A 452 -32.17 3.54 30.82
N ASN A 453 -32.68 3.85 32.01
CA ASN A 453 -32.18 3.26 33.25
C ASN A 453 -32.32 1.73 33.26
N ASP A 454 -33.52 1.22 32.92
CA ASP A 454 -33.78 -0.22 32.86
C ASP A 454 -32.95 -0.90 31.77
N SER A 455 -32.76 -0.24 30.62
CA SER A 455 -31.91 -0.76 29.53
C SER A 455 -30.46 -0.92 29.98
N LEU A 456 -29.92 0.05 30.72
CA LEU A 456 -28.56 0.01 31.26
C LEU A 456 -28.41 -1.08 32.33
N VAL A 457 -29.32 -1.10 33.32
CA VAL A 457 -29.28 -2.08 34.44
C VAL A 457 -29.48 -3.50 33.92
N LYS A 458 -30.42 -3.71 32.99
CA LYS A 458 -30.69 -5.03 32.42
C LYS A 458 -29.54 -5.53 31.57
N ALA A 459 -28.86 -4.66 30.81
CA ALA A 459 -27.67 -5.06 30.08
C ALA A 459 -26.55 -5.52 31.04
N ASN A 460 -26.37 -4.80 32.16
CA ASN A 460 -25.38 -5.17 33.18
C ASN A 460 -25.68 -6.53 33.84
N HIS A 461 -26.92 -6.71 34.30
CA HIS A 461 -27.37 -7.96 34.90
C HIS A 461 -27.37 -9.13 33.89
N TYR A 462 -27.59 -8.86 32.60
CA TYR A 462 -27.48 -9.89 31.58
C TYR A 462 -26.04 -10.38 31.44
N VAL A 463 -25.07 -9.46 31.35
CA VAL A 463 -23.65 -9.83 31.23
C VAL A 463 -23.22 -10.64 32.44
N TYR A 464 -23.44 -10.13 33.64
CA TYR A 464 -22.88 -10.70 34.87
C TYR A 464 -23.84 -11.59 35.67
N GLY A 465 -24.91 -12.07 35.06
CA GLY A 465 -25.84 -12.98 35.73
C GLY A 465 -26.67 -13.85 34.79
N THR A 466 -26.48 -13.74 33.47
CA THR A 466 -27.14 -14.63 32.49
C THR A 466 -26.14 -15.13 31.46
N GLN A 467 -25.29 -14.26 30.93
CA GLN A 467 -24.25 -14.61 29.97
C GLN A 467 -23.07 -15.31 30.65
N TYR A 468 -22.70 -14.84 31.85
CA TYR A 468 -21.64 -15.41 32.66
C TYR A 468 -22.16 -15.78 34.05
N ASP A 469 -21.85 -16.99 34.52
CA ASP A 469 -22.19 -17.52 35.85
C ASP A 469 -20.97 -18.14 36.57
N TYR A 470 -19.75 -17.79 36.14
CA TYR A 470 -18.53 -18.10 36.88
C TYR A 470 -18.42 -17.31 38.19
N VAL A 471 -17.59 -17.77 39.12
CA VAL A 471 -17.29 -17.04 40.35
C VAL A 471 -16.06 -16.14 40.16
N SER A 472 -15.02 -16.66 39.51
CA SER A 472 -13.79 -15.92 39.23
C SER A 472 -13.33 -16.09 37.77
N LYS A 473 -12.85 -15.00 37.15
CA LYS A 473 -12.12 -14.99 35.88
C LYS A 473 -10.64 -14.78 36.17
N ILE A 474 -9.83 -15.79 35.84
CA ILE A 474 -8.37 -15.75 35.93
C ILE A 474 -7.85 -15.38 34.54
N THR A 475 -7.22 -14.22 34.42
CA THR A 475 -6.54 -13.79 33.19
C THR A 475 -5.10 -14.26 33.23
N LEU A 476 -4.63 -14.89 32.15
CA LEU A 476 -3.27 -15.42 32.06
C LEU A 476 -2.31 -14.36 31.52
N SER A 477 -1.03 -14.49 31.88
CA SER A 477 0.03 -13.71 31.25
C SER A 477 0.29 -14.20 29.83
N SER A 478 0.78 -13.32 28.95
CA SER A 478 1.10 -13.65 27.55
C SER A 478 2.12 -14.79 27.41
N ASN A 479 2.93 -15.01 28.45
CA ASN A 479 4.03 -15.98 28.48
C ASN A 479 3.60 -17.33 29.08
N ALA A 480 2.34 -17.47 29.52
CA ALA A 480 1.83 -18.69 30.12
C ALA A 480 1.80 -19.84 29.10
N GLY A 481 2.67 -20.83 29.30
CA GLY A 481 2.80 -21.99 28.43
C GLY A 481 1.73 -23.06 28.71
N GLN A 482 1.70 -24.11 27.88
CA GLN A 482 0.76 -25.21 28.04
C GLN A 482 0.90 -25.93 29.40
N LYS A 483 2.14 -26.11 29.88
CA LYS A 483 2.41 -26.70 31.21
C LYS A 483 1.86 -25.85 32.36
N ASP A 484 1.93 -24.52 32.25
CA ASP A 484 1.40 -23.61 33.28
C ASP A 484 -0.12 -23.73 33.34
N ARG A 485 -0.77 -23.84 32.18
CA ARG A 485 -2.22 -24.03 32.07
C ARG A 485 -2.67 -25.37 32.65
N GLU A 486 -1.96 -26.46 32.34
CA GLU A 486 -2.22 -27.78 32.92
C GLU A 486 -2.06 -27.76 34.45
N THR A 487 -1.02 -27.10 34.94
CA THR A 487 -0.77 -26.93 36.38
C THR A 487 -1.91 -26.15 37.03
N LEU A 488 -2.31 -25.01 36.45
CA LEU A 488 -3.43 -24.22 36.95
C LEU A 488 -4.74 -25.02 36.97
N TYR A 489 -5.04 -25.74 35.89
CA TYR A 489 -6.24 -26.56 35.78
C TYR A 489 -6.27 -27.66 36.84
N SER A 490 -5.12 -28.29 37.10
CA SER A 490 -4.98 -29.31 38.15
C SER A 490 -5.19 -28.74 39.57
N LYS A 491 -4.64 -27.55 39.88
CA LYS A 491 -4.85 -26.85 41.17
C LYS A 491 -6.32 -26.49 41.39
N LEU A 492 -7.05 -26.27 40.30
CA LEU A 492 -8.49 -25.99 40.33
C LEU A 492 -9.36 -27.25 40.36
N ASN A 493 -8.77 -28.45 40.51
CA ASN A 493 -9.48 -29.74 40.47
C ASN A 493 -10.25 -29.96 39.16
N SER A 494 -9.70 -29.50 38.04
CA SER A 494 -10.36 -29.55 36.72
C SER A 494 -11.69 -28.78 36.65
N ASP A 495 -11.86 -27.78 37.52
CA ASP A 495 -12.99 -26.85 37.48
C ASP A 495 -12.62 -25.58 36.71
N GLY A 496 -12.94 -25.54 35.43
CA GLY A 496 -12.93 -24.29 34.69
C GLY A 496 -13.25 -24.41 33.21
N GLN A 497 -13.67 -23.28 32.62
CA GLN A 497 -13.89 -23.13 31.19
C GLN A 497 -12.83 -22.19 30.61
N TRP A 498 -12.07 -22.70 29.65
CA TRP A 498 -11.05 -21.93 28.94
C TRP A 498 -11.68 -20.97 27.93
N VAL A 499 -11.14 -19.75 27.87
CA VAL A 499 -11.58 -18.71 26.93
C VAL A 499 -10.35 -18.08 26.29
N GLU A 500 -10.36 -17.96 24.96
CA GLU A 500 -9.40 -17.16 24.20
C GLU A 500 -10.13 -15.97 23.58
N GLU A 501 -9.66 -14.77 23.90
CA GLU A 501 -10.16 -13.52 23.31
C GLU A 501 -9.06 -12.91 22.45
N CYS A 502 -9.32 -12.78 21.16
CA CYS A 502 -8.41 -12.16 20.19
C CYS A 502 -9.06 -10.98 19.49
N ALA A 503 -8.27 -9.95 19.18
CA ALA A 503 -8.72 -8.89 18.30
C ALA A 503 -8.77 -9.39 16.85
N ILE A 504 -9.87 -9.09 16.15
CA ILE A 504 -10.07 -9.47 14.76
C ILE A 504 -10.49 -8.27 13.91
N GLU A 505 -10.10 -8.29 12.65
CA GLU A 505 -10.56 -7.38 11.60
C GLU A 505 -11.56 -8.14 10.70
N ILE A 506 -12.81 -7.71 10.67
CA ILE A 506 -13.84 -8.34 9.83
C ILE A 506 -14.01 -7.53 8.55
N GLN A 507 -14.01 -8.23 7.41
CA GLN A 507 -14.24 -7.67 6.09
C GLN A 507 -15.51 -8.24 5.47
N THR A 508 -16.39 -7.36 5.00
CA THR A 508 -17.60 -7.75 4.23
C THR A 508 -17.47 -7.37 2.77
N SER A 509 -18.27 -8.00 1.91
CA SER A 509 -18.30 -7.82 0.45
C SER A 509 -18.68 -6.40 -0.05
N LYS A 510 -18.97 -5.45 0.86
CA LYS A 510 -19.38 -4.07 0.55
C LYS A 510 -18.33 -3.03 1.01
N ASP A 511 -17.06 -3.40 1.08
CA ASP A 511 -15.94 -2.55 1.52
C ASP A 511 -16.09 -1.96 2.94
N LYS A 512 -16.92 -2.58 3.78
CA LYS A 512 -17.00 -2.23 5.21
C LYS A 512 -16.07 -3.11 6.01
N GLN A 513 -15.19 -2.47 6.77
CA GLN A 513 -14.28 -3.08 7.73
C GLN A 513 -14.65 -2.65 9.15
N LYS A 514 -14.54 -3.58 10.10
CA LYS A 514 -14.75 -3.28 11.52
C LYS A 514 -13.89 -4.19 12.37
N ASN A 515 -13.25 -3.61 13.38
CA ASN A 515 -12.58 -4.37 14.41
C ASN A 515 -13.61 -4.94 15.38
N ALA A 516 -13.42 -6.19 15.76
CA ALA A 516 -14.26 -6.89 16.70
C ALA A 516 -13.41 -7.83 17.57
N VAL A 517 -14.06 -8.53 18.50
CA VAL A 517 -13.42 -9.58 19.29
C VAL A 517 -13.80 -10.94 18.73
N LEU A 518 -12.84 -11.85 18.64
CA LEU A 518 -13.08 -13.27 18.51
C LEU A 518 -13.00 -13.90 19.90
N SER A 519 -14.10 -14.50 20.35
CA SER A 519 -14.16 -15.27 21.59
C SER A 519 -14.24 -16.76 21.24
N VAL A 520 -13.12 -17.47 21.38
CA VAL A 520 -13.06 -18.93 21.26
C VAL A 520 -13.31 -19.51 22.65
N LEU A 521 -14.32 -20.36 22.75
CA LEU A 521 -14.80 -20.91 24.02
C LEU A 521 -14.51 -22.40 24.04
N GLY A 522 -13.72 -22.83 25.02
CA GLY A 522 -13.53 -24.24 25.32
C GLY A 522 -14.80 -24.86 25.93
N PRO A 523 -14.82 -26.19 26.09
CA PRO A 523 -15.93 -26.89 26.72
C PRO A 523 -16.12 -26.39 28.15
N GLY A 524 -17.36 -26.11 28.53
CA GLY A 524 -17.69 -25.66 29.87
C GLY A 524 -19.12 -25.13 30.00
N ILE A 525 -19.46 -24.74 31.22
CA ILE A 525 -20.82 -24.33 31.61
C ILE A 525 -20.90 -22.85 32.01
N TYR A 526 -19.81 -22.10 31.91
CA TYR A 526 -19.69 -20.75 32.47
C TYR A 526 -20.07 -19.61 31.51
N VAL A 527 -20.27 -19.93 30.24
CA VAL A 527 -20.63 -18.97 29.18
C VAL A 527 -21.89 -19.42 28.48
N HIS A 528 -22.93 -18.60 28.56
CA HIS A 528 -24.23 -18.87 27.97
C HIS A 528 -24.55 -17.84 26.89
N LEU A 529 -24.82 -18.31 25.67
CA LEU A 529 -25.16 -17.45 24.53
C LEU A 529 -26.61 -17.66 24.13
N LYS A 530 -27.37 -16.56 24.01
CA LYS A 530 -28.78 -16.61 23.60
C LYS A 530 -29.02 -15.92 22.26
N ASN A 531 -29.96 -16.43 21.47
CA ASN A 531 -30.39 -15.80 20.22
C ASN A 531 -31.38 -14.63 20.49
N GLN A 532 -31.92 -14.03 19.43
CA GLN A 532 -32.95 -12.98 19.55
C GLN A 532 -34.30 -13.46 20.08
N ALA A 533 -34.59 -14.76 19.95
CA ALA A 533 -35.77 -15.40 20.52
C ALA A 533 -35.60 -15.78 22.01
N ASN A 534 -34.41 -15.48 22.58
CA ASN A 534 -34.01 -15.80 23.95
C ASN A 534 -33.85 -17.31 24.21
N ASP A 535 -33.62 -18.09 23.16
CA ASP A 535 -33.23 -19.50 23.25
C ASP A 535 -31.72 -19.62 23.40
N ASP A 536 -31.27 -20.62 24.15
CA ASP A 536 -29.86 -20.95 24.28
C ASP A 536 -29.31 -21.51 22.95
N VAL A 537 -28.17 -20.99 22.51
CA VAL A 537 -27.51 -21.37 21.26
C VAL A 537 -26.21 -22.08 21.58
N ALA A 538 -26.16 -23.37 21.24
CA ALA A 538 -24.92 -24.12 21.32
C ALA A 538 -23.90 -23.62 20.28
N LEU A 539 -22.62 -23.64 20.64
CA LEU A 539 -21.53 -23.35 19.71
C LEU A 539 -21.38 -24.52 18.74
N PRO A 540 -21.48 -24.29 17.41
CA PRO A 540 -21.29 -25.32 16.41
C PRO A 540 -19.81 -25.62 16.17
N ASP A 541 -19.48 -26.87 15.88
CA ASP A 541 -18.09 -27.36 15.72
C ASP A 541 -17.42 -26.96 14.38
N ASP A 542 -18.17 -26.38 13.44
CA ASP A 542 -17.70 -26.01 12.10
C ASP A 542 -18.09 -24.60 11.65
N LYS A 543 -18.81 -23.86 12.50
CA LYS A 543 -19.39 -22.55 12.18
C LYS A 543 -19.15 -21.56 13.31
N LEU A 544 -19.53 -20.31 13.07
CA LEU A 544 -19.42 -19.26 14.07
C LEU A 544 -20.76 -18.61 14.39
N LEU A 545 -20.85 -17.98 15.55
CA LEU A 545 -21.93 -17.10 15.93
C LEU A 545 -21.45 -15.66 15.85
N VAL A 546 -22.36 -14.74 15.52
CA VAL A 546 -22.04 -13.31 15.41
C VAL A 546 -22.93 -12.53 16.37
N SER A 547 -22.34 -11.58 17.10
CA SER A 547 -23.14 -10.71 17.96
C SER A 547 -24.10 -9.83 17.16
N ARG A 548 -25.28 -9.56 17.71
CA ARG A 548 -26.37 -8.86 17.03
C ARG A 548 -25.98 -7.47 16.52
N ARG A 549 -25.28 -6.67 17.32
CA ARG A 549 -24.86 -5.32 16.93
C ARG A 549 -23.91 -5.36 15.73
N LEU A 550 -22.92 -6.24 15.79
CA LEU A 550 -21.96 -6.45 14.73
C LEU A 550 -22.66 -6.90 13.44
N ALA A 551 -23.60 -7.83 13.56
CA ALA A 551 -24.40 -8.29 12.43
C ALA A 551 -25.24 -7.16 11.80
N GLN A 552 -25.83 -6.26 12.60
CA GLN A 552 -26.57 -5.11 12.10
C GLN A 552 -25.67 -4.09 11.39
N ASP A 553 -24.53 -3.74 11.98
CA ASP A 553 -23.63 -2.71 11.46
C ASP A 553 -22.96 -3.15 10.14
N MET A 554 -22.61 -4.43 10.06
CA MET A 554 -22.00 -5.04 8.88
C MET A 554 -23.03 -5.66 7.92
N ASN A 555 -24.33 -5.63 8.27
CA ASN A 555 -25.43 -6.22 7.51
C ASN A 555 -25.21 -7.72 7.20
N ILE A 556 -24.75 -8.46 8.20
CA ILE A 556 -24.55 -9.91 8.20
C ILE A 556 -25.86 -10.61 8.61
N LYS A 557 -26.19 -11.71 7.94
CA LYS A 557 -27.36 -12.55 8.23
C LYS A 557 -26.93 -13.98 8.54
N LYS A 558 -27.83 -14.73 9.19
CA LYS A 558 -27.69 -16.18 9.38
C LYS A 558 -27.51 -16.85 8.01
N GLY A 559 -26.49 -17.71 7.90
CA GLY A 559 -26.10 -18.40 6.68
C GLY A 559 -25.06 -17.68 5.80
N ASP A 560 -24.71 -16.42 6.10
CA ASP A 560 -23.66 -15.71 5.34
C ASP A 560 -22.27 -16.30 5.64
N TYR A 561 -21.35 -16.17 4.69
CA TYR A 561 -19.92 -16.40 4.92
C TYR A 561 -19.23 -15.07 5.23
N ILE A 562 -18.51 -15.02 6.34
CA ILE A 562 -17.75 -13.83 6.74
C ILE A 562 -16.26 -14.11 6.63
N LYS A 563 -15.53 -13.12 6.10
CA LYS A 563 -14.07 -13.12 6.04
C LYS A 563 -13.55 -12.28 7.19
N PHE A 564 -12.68 -12.83 8.01
CA PHE A 564 -12.09 -12.12 9.15
C PHE A 564 -10.62 -12.48 9.29
N ARG A 565 -9.81 -11.52 9.73
CA ARG A 565 -8.38 -11.69 10.00
C ARG A 565 -8.18 -11.63 11.51
N VAL A 566 -7.45 -12.60 12.04
CA VAL A 566 -7.03 -12.58 13.45
C VAL A 566 -5.68 -11.87 13.51
N LEU A 567 -5.54 -10.88 14.41
CA LEU A 567 -4.26 -10.20 14.59
C LEU A 567 -3.16 -11.22 14.90
N GLY A 568 -2.04 -11.14 14.18
CA GLY A 568 -0.91 -12.08 14.32
C GLY A 568 -0.97 -13.29 13.38
N TYR A 569 -2.07 -13.48 12.64
CA TYR A 569 -2.16 -14.49 11.58
C TYR A 569 -2.03 -13.83 10.20
N PRO A 570 -1.13 -14.32 9.31
CA PRO A 570 -0.87 -13.68 8.02
C PRO A 570 -2.04 -13.81 7.03
N THR A 571 -2.87 -14.86 7.18
CA THR A 571 -3.95 -15.16 6.24
C THR A 571 -5.33 -14.93 6.87
N PRO A 572 -6.27 -14.28 6.17
CA PRO A 572 -7.63 -14.16 6.64
C PRO A 572 -8.37 -15.51 6.59
N PHE A 573 -9.25 -15.71 7.55
CA PHE A 573 -10.13 -16.86 7.66
C PHE A 573 -11.49 -16.60 7.03
N THR A 574 -12.23 -17.66 6.71
CA THR A 574 -13.60 -17.57 6.21
C THR A 574 -14.44 -18.68 6.82
N ALA A 575 -15.56 -18.30 7.44
CA ALA A 575 -16.47 -19.24 8.09
C ALA A 575 -17.94 -18.79 7.94
N ASN A 576 -18.85 -19.76 8.11
CA ASN A 576 -20.28 -19.56 7.95
C ASN A 576 -20.95 -19.15 9.27
N VAL A 577 -21.90 -18.23 9.20
CA VAL A 577 -22.66 -17.73 10.35
C VAL A 577 -23.81 -18.68 10.67
N ALA A 578 -23.69 -19.42 11.77
CA ALA A 578 -24.73 -20.36 12.20
C ALA A 578 -25.94 -19.65 12.80
N ASP A 579 -25.72 -18.63 13.65
CA ASP A 579 -26.78 -17.81 14.22
C ASP A 579 -26.26 -16.45 14.70
N ILE A 580 -27.19 -15.56 15.06
CA ILE A 580 -26.92 -14.23 15.60
C ILE A 580 -27.29 -14.22 17.09
N VAL A 581 -26.30 -14.00 17.95
CA VAL A 581 -26.46 -13.99 19.41
C VAL A 581 -26.66 -12.58 19.95
N THR A 582 -27.47 -12.46 21.00
CA THR A 582 -27.73 -11.20 21.70
C THR A 582 -26.84 -11.14 22.94
N THR A 583 -25.66 -10.54 22.80
CA THR A 583 -24.74 -10.26 23.90
C THR A 583 -24.55 -8.75 24.02
N PRO A 584 -24.62 -8.13 25.21
CA PRO A 584 -24.25 -6.72 25.37
C PRO A 584 -22.76 -6.49 25.13
N THR A 585 -21.91 -7.41 25.59
CA THR A 585 -20.45 -7.37 25.43
C THR A 585 -19.86 -8.78 25.64
N PRO A 586 -18.73 -9.16 25.01
CA PRO A 586 -18.06 -8.44 23.92
C PRO A 586 -18.89 -8.44 22.63
N GLN A 587 -18.70 -7.46 21.76
CA GLN A 587 -19.25 -7.48 20.40
C GLN A 587 -18.24 -8.14 19.47
N GLY A 588 -18.68 -9.17 18.73
CA GLY A 588 -17.71 -10.10 18.16
C GLY A 588 -18.25 -11.33 17.48
N ILE A 589 -17.31 -12.22 17.19
CA ILE A 589 -17.52 -13.58 16.71
C ILE A 589 -17.32 -14.52 17.90
N TYR A 590 -18.17 -15.53 18.01
CA TYR A 590 -18.02 -16.62 18.98
C TYR A 590 -17.89 -17.96 18.24
N MET A 591 -16.99 -18.83 18.69
CA MET A 591 -16.81 -20.18 18.16
C MET A 591 -16.33 -21.13 19.26
N SER A 592 -16.54 -22.43 19.08
CA SER A 592 -15.89 -23.44 19.93
C SER A 592 -14.39 -23.52 19.61
N ASP A 593 -13.62 -23.99 20.58
CA ASP A 593 -12.22 -24.40 20.37
C ASP A 593 -12.08 -25.39 19.22
N GLU A 594 -12.92 -26.41 19.13
CA GLU A 594 -12.90 -27.38 18.03
C GLU A 594 -13.10 -26.70 16.65
N ALA A 595 -14.06 -25.76 16.54
CA ALA A 595 -14.28 -25.00 15.31
C ALA A 595 -13.07 -24.13 14.94
N TRP A 596 -12.46 -23.50 15.94
CA TRP A 596 -11.26 -22.68 15.76
C TRP A 596 -10.06 -23.51 15.29
N GLU A 597 -9.80 -24.63 15.97
CA GLU A 597 -8.71 -25.54 15.65
C GLU A 597 -8.85 -26.16 14.25
N ASN A 598 -10.06 -26.56 13.87
CA ASN A 598 -10.36 -27.08 12.53
C ASN A 598 -10.09 -26.03 11.44
N LEU A 599 -10.48 -24.78 11.70
CA LEU A 599 -10.29 -23.66 10.80
C LEU A 599 -8.79 -23.28 10.66
N CYS A 600 -8.04 -23.30 11.77
CA CYS A 600 -6.58 -23.16 11.78
C CYS A 600 -5.87 -24.28 11.04
N ALA A 601 -6.21 -25.55 11.31
CA ALA A 601 -5.63 -26.71 10.64
C ALA A 601 -5.90 -26.70 9.12
N LYS A 602 -7.09 -26.27 8.69
CA LYS A 602 -7.42 -26.08 7.27
C LYS A 602 -6.57 -24.98 6.62
N SER A 603 -6.33 -23.88 7.33
CA SER A 603 -5.46 -22.81 6.84
C SER A 603 -3.99 -23.25 6.76
N LEU A 604 -3.50 -23.95 7.78
CA LEU A 604 -2.13 -24.48 7.82
C LEU A 604 -1.90 -25.50 6.71
N SER A 605 -2.81 -26.47 6.52
CA SER A 605 -2.69 -27.47 5.45
C SER A 605 -2.70 -26.84 4.05
N ALA A 606 -3.53 -25.82 3.82
CA ALA A 606 -3.48 -25.03 2.58
C ALA A 606 -2.12 -24.33 2.40
N SER A 607 -1.56 -23.75 3.45
CA SER A 607 -0.25 -23.09 3.42
C SER A 607 0.90 -24.08 3.17
N VAL A 608 0.89 -25.24 3.83
CA VAL A 608 1.86 -26.34 3.61
C VAL A 608 1.79 -26.86 2.18
N SER A 609 0.58 -27.00 1.61
CA SER A 609 0.43 -27.45 0.22
C SER A 609 1.05 -26.48 -0.80
N LYS A 610 0.90 -25.16 -0.56
CA LYS A 610 1.55 -24.12 -1.38
C LYS A 610 3.07 -24.15 -1.23
N LEU A 611 3.56 -24.33 0.00
CA LEU A 611 5.00 -24.41 0.27
C LEU A 611 5.63 -25.64 -0.38
N ASN A 612 4.96 -26.79 -0.35
CA ASN A 612 5.40 -28.01 -1.04
C ASN A 612 5.43 -27.82 -2.56
N ALA A 613 4.44 -27.14 -3.15
CA ALA A 613 4.44 -26.81 -4.57
C ALA A 613 5.59 -25.85 -4.95
N ALA A 614 5.85 -24.84 -4.12
CA ALA A 614 6.97 -23.90 -4.31
C ALA A 614 8.33 -24.61 -4.20
N SER A 615 8.53 -25.43 -3.17
CA SER A 615 9.74 -26.26 -2.99
C SER A 615 10.01 -27.15 -4.21
N LYS A 616 8.98 -27.82 -4.73
CA LYS A 616 9.08 -28.66 -5.93
C LYS A 616 9.48 -27.85 -7.18
N ASN A 617 8.92 -26.66 -7.38
CA ASN A 617 9.28 -25.79 -8.50
C ASN A 617 10.73 -25.27 -8.40
N THR A 618 11.18 -24.95 -7.20
CA THR A 618 12.57 -24.54 -6.94
C THR A 618 13.55 -25.69 -7.20
N SER A 619 13.21 -26.92 -6.78
CA SER A 619 13.99 -28.13 -7.07
C SER A 619 14.14 -28.36 -8.59
N ASN A 620 13.03 -28.31 -9.33
CA ASN A 620 13.06 -28.46 -10.80
C ASN A 620 13.90 -27.37 -11.50
N SER A 621 13.92 -26.17 -10.94
CA SER A 621 14.71 -25.06 -11.47
C SER A 621 16.20 -25.24 -11.18
N ALA A 622 16.55 -25.75 -9.99
CA ALA A 622 17.92 -26.11 -9.63
C ALA A 622 18.48 -27.21 -10.54
N GLU A 623 17.71 -28.26 -10.83
CA GLU A 623 18.11 -29.33 -11.76
C GLU A 623 18.37 -28.81 -13.19
N LYS A 624 17.53 -27.88 -13.68
CA LYS A 624 17.76 -27.22 -14.98
C LYS A 624 19.02 -26.36 -14.97
N LEU A 625 19.31 -25.67 -13.87
CA LEU A 625 20.52 -24.85 -13.73
C LEU A 625 21.79 -25.71 -13.67
N GLU A 626 21.72 -26.85 -12.99
CA GLU A 626 22.81 -27.84 -12.95
C GLU A 626 23.12 -28.38 -14.35
N SER A 627 22.07 -28.74 -15.09
CA SER A 627 22.18 -29.19 -16.49
C SER A 627 22.80 -28.12 -17.40
N ALA A 628 22.39 -26.85 -17.26
CA ALA A 628 22.94 -25.73 -18.02
C ALA A 628 24.43 -25.47 -17.66
N SER A 629 24.78 -25.61 -16.39
CA SER A 629 26.18 -25.46 -15.94
C SER A 629 27.08 -26.57 -16.51
N GLN A 630 26.62 -27.82 -16.54
CA GLN A 630 27.38 -28.93 -17.15
C GLN A 630 27.64 -28.71 -18.65
N ASN A 631 26.68 -28.14 -19.38
CA ASN A 631 26.87 -27.76 -20.78
C ASN A 631 27.92 -26.65 -20.94
N LEU A 632 27.93 -25.65 -20.05
CA LEU A 632 28.96 -24.62 -20.02
C LEU A 632 30.36 -25.20 -19.74
N VAL A 633 30.49 -26.22 -18.89
CA VAL A 633 31.80 -26.88 -18.59
C VAL A 633 32.34 -27.54 -19.85
N SER A 634 31.45 -28.18 -20.59
CA SER A 634 31.78 -28.84 -21.86
C SER A 634 32.23 -27.82 -22.92
N GLY A 635 31.57 -26.66 -22.97
CA GLY A 635 31.90 -25.56 -23.86
C GLY A 635 33.23 -24.87 -23.54
N SER A 636 33.51 -24.59 -22.26
CA SER A 636 34.75 -23.94 -21.83
C SER A 636 35.97 -24.85 -22.03
N LYS A 637 35.82 -26.16 -21.82
CA LYS A 637 36.85 -27.16 -22.13
C LYS A 637 37.15 -27.24 -23.62
N ASN A 638 36.13 -27.25 -24.48
CA ASN A 638 36.33 -27.27 -25.93
C ASN A 638 37.05 -26.00 -26.42
N LEU A 639 36.69 -24.84 -25.87
CA LEU A 639 37.34 -23.57 -26.20
C LEU A 639 38.84 -23.58 -25.85
N SER A 640 39.22 -24.12 -24.69
CA SER A 640 40.65 -24.19 -24.30
C SER A 640 41.46 -25.13 -25.20
N GLU A 641 40.90 -26.28 -25.58
CA GLU A 641 41.54 -27.23 -26.52
C GLU A 641 41.72 -26.61 -27.92
N GLN A 642 40.74 -25.84 -28.40
CA GLN A 642 40.84 -25.13 -29.68
C GLN A 642 41.88 -24.01 -29.64
N LEU A 643 41.96 -23.24 -28.54
CA LEU A 643 42.96 -22.17 -28.37
C LEU A 643 44.40 -22.72 -28.36
N ALA A 644 44.63 -23.90 -27.78
CA ALA A 644 45.93 -24.56 -27.80
C ALA A 644 46.39 -24.89 -29.23
N THR A 645 45.47 -25.39 -30.07
CA THR A 645 45.74 -25.74 -31.47
C THR A 645 46.07 -24.51 -32.32
N VAL A 646 45.37 -23.39 -32.08
CA VAL A 646 45.64 -22.12 -32.75
C VAL A 646 46.99 -21.53 -32.30
N SER A 647 47.31 -21.60 -31.00
CA SER A 647 48.59 -21.16 -30.46
C SER A 647 49.78 -21.87 -31.10
N ASP A 648 49.70 -23.19 -31.30
CA ASP A 648 50.75 -23.95 -31.98
C ASP A 648 50.86 -23.62 -33.48
N SER A 649 49.75 -23.29 -34.13
CA SER A 649 49.76 -22.84 -35.52
C SER A 649 50.43 -21.47 -35.68
N VAL A 650 50.19 -20.54 -34.73
CA VAL A 650 50.88 -19.24 -34.63
C VAL A 650 52.38 -19.45 -34.33
N LYS A 651 52.70 -20.45 -33.48
CA LYS A 651 54.01 -21.11 -33.29
C LYS A 651 54.78 -21.30 -34.60
N LYS A 652 54.21 -22.15 -35.45
CA LYS A 652 54.79 -22.59 -36.73
C LYS A 652 54.89 -21.45 -37.75
N LEU A 653 53.89 -20.56 -37.78
CA LEU A 653 53.93 -19.38 -38.65
C LEU A 653 55.13 -18.47 -38.35
N ASN A 654 55.46 -18.28 -37.06
CA ASN A 654 56.60 -17.47 -36.64
C ASN A 654 57.93 -18.07 -37.14
N GLN A 655 58.10 -19.38 -37.00
CA GLN A 655 59.28 -20.07 -37.52
C GLN A 655 59.39 -19.93 -39.05
N GLY A 656 58.27 -20.05 -39.78
CA GLY A 656 58.25 -19.87 -41.23
C GLY A 656 58.61 -18.45 -41.69
N LEU A 657 58.12 -17.41 -40.99
CA LEU A 657 58.45 -16.01 -41.28
C LEU A 657 59.93 -15.68 -41.01
N SER A 658 60.52 -16.26 -39.96
CA SER A 658 61.95 -16.11 -39.65
C SER A 658 62.82 -16.73 -40.75
N VAL A 659 62.52 -17.97 -41.15
CA VAL A 659 63.27 -18.67 -42.21
C VAL A 659 63.15 -17.94 -43.56
N GLY A 660 61.97 -17.41 -43.87
CA GLY A 660 61.76 -16.60 -45.08
C GLY A 660 62.62 -15.33 -45.10
N THR A 661 62.75 -14.65 -43.96
CA THR A 661 63.56 -13.42 -43.84
C THR A 661 65.05 -13.71 -44.06
N ASP A 662 65.57 -14.79 -43.47
CA ASP A 662 66.98 -15.19 -43.63
C ASP A 662 67.28 -15.65 -45.06
N SER A 663 66.32 -16.31 -45.71
CA SER A 663 66.42 -16.75 -47.10
C SER A 663 66.49 -15.55 -48.07
N ILE A 664 65.68 -14.52 -47.85
CA ILE A 664 65.70 -13.28 -48.65
C ILE A 664 67.04 -12.55 -48.48
N LYS A 665 67.56 -12.51 -47.25
CA LYS A 665 68.88 -11.91 -46.97
C LYS A 665 70.01 -12.64 -47.69
N THR A 666 69.96 -13.97 -47.70
CA THR A 666 70.94 -14.82 -48.41
C THR A 666 70.85 -14.61 -49.93
N LEU A 667 69.65 -14.57 -50.48
CA LEU A 667 69.40 -14.31 -51.90
C LEU A 667 69.92 -12.93 -52.33
N SER A 668 69.72 -11.89 -51.51
CA SER A 668 70.24 -10.54 -51.74
C SER A 668 71.77 -10.50 -51.81
N ASN A 669 72.44 -11.27 -50.96
CA ASN A 669 73.90 -11.38 -50.97
C ASN A 669 74.41 -12.08 -52.23
N HIS A 670 73.79 -13.18 -52.65
CA HIS A 670 74.16 -13.88 -53.90
C HIS A 670 73.91 -13.03 -55.15
N LEU A 671 72.81 -12.28 -55.20
CA LEU A 671 72.52 -11.34 -56.29
C LEU A 671 73.59 -10.25 -56.43
N SER A 672 74.17 -9.80 -55.32
CA SER A 672 75.25 -8.80 -55.37
C SER A 672 76.54 -9.39 -55.95
N SER A 673 76.90 -10.63 -55.59
CA SER A 673 78.05 -11.34 -56.19
C SER A 673 77.86 -11.64 -57.68
N LEU A 674 76.62 -11.93 -58.11
CA LEU A 674 76.30 -12.14 -59.52
C LEU A 674 76.46 -10.85 -60.33
N ASP A 675 76.07 -9.70 -59.78
CA ASP A 675 76.21 -8.40 -60.43
C ASP A 675 77.68 -8.06 -60.73
N ASP A 676 78.57 -8.31 -59.77
CA ASP A 676 80.03 -8.13 -59.93
C ASP A 676 80.62 -9.04 -61.01
N SER A 677 80.13 -10.29 -61.08
CA SER A 677 80.57 -11.28 -62.08
C SER A 677 80.11 -10.90 -63.50
N VAL A 678 78.87 -10.43 -63.64
CA VAL A 678 78.31 -9.96 -64.92
C VAL A 678 79.06 -8.72 -65.43
N ALA A 679 79.46 -7.80 -64.53
CA ALA A 679 80.28 -6.65 -64.88
C ALA A 679 81.65 -7.06 -65.44
N SER A 680 82.33 -8.01 -64.77
CA SER A 680 83.65 -8.51 -65.22
C SER A 680 83.59 -9.22 -66.58
N LEU A 681 82.54 -10.00 -66.82
CA LEU A 681 82.32 -10.68 -68.10
C LEU A 681 82.09 -9.69 -69.25
N SER A 682 81.33 -8.61 -69.00
CA SER A 682 81.08 -7.56 -69.98
C SER A 682 82.38 -6.94 -70.48
N ASP A 683 83.30 -6.61 -69.57
CA ASP A 683 84.58 -5.99 -69.92
C ASP A 683 85.49 -6.94 -70.73
N GLY A 684 85.46 -8.25 -70.41
CA GLY A 684 86.22 -9.26 -71.15
C GLY A 684 85.76 -9.41 -72.61
N LEU A 685 84.45 -9.43 -72.85
CA LEU A 685 83.90 -9.60 -74.20
C LEU A 685 84.18 -8.41 -75.12
N VAL A 686 84.18 -7.19 -74.58
CA VAL A 686 84.53 -5.98 -75.35
C VAL A 686 85.97 -6.03 -75.88
N LYS A 687 86.92 -6.50 -75.06
CA LYS A 687 88.33 -6.68 -75.49
C LYS A 687 88.49 -7.75 -76.57
N LEU A 688 87.69 -8.80 -76.51
CA LEU A 688 87.74 -9.89 -77.50
C LEU A 688 87.22 -9.43 -78.87
N GLN A 689 86.24 -8.53 -78.88
CA GLN A 689 85.66 -7.96 -80.10
C GLN A 689 86.64 -7.09 -80.87
N SER A 690 87.46 -6.30 -80.18
CA SER A 690 88.51 -5.51 -80.83
C SER A 690 89.57 -6.38 -81.51
N GLY A 691 89.93 -7.53 -80.94
CA GLY A 691 90.96 -8.42 -81.51
C GLY A 691 90.52 -9.13 -82.80
N TYR A 692 89.25 -9.55 -82.90
CA TYR A 692 88.74 -10.21 -84.10
C TYR A 692 88.70 -9.28 -85.33
N SER A 693 88.38 -8.00 -85.12
CA SER A 693 88.36 -6.99 -86.19
C SER A 693 89.72 -6.83 -86.90
N GLU A 694 90.82 -6.99 -86.18
CA GLU A 694 92.18 -6.88 -86.73
C GLU A 694 92.55 -8.07 -87.64
N ILE A 695 92.05 -9.27 -87.32
CA ILE A 695 92.26 -10.49 -88.12
C ILE A 695 91.61 -10.37 -89.49
N GLY A 696 90.37 -9.85 -89.57
CA GLY A 696 89.66 -9.65 -90.83
C GLY A 696 90.42 -8.74 -91.81
N ASN A 697 91.03 -7.66 -91.32
CA ASN A 697 91.82 -6.75 -92.15
C ASN A 697 93.05 -7.42 -92.80
N ASN A 698 93.72 -8.33 -92.08
CA ASN A 698 94.90 -9.03 -92.58
C ASN A 698 94.55 -10.08 -93.65
N ILE A 699 93.43 -10.79 -93.50
CA ILE A 699 92.94 -11.76 -94.49
C ILE A 699 92.67 -11.06 -95.84
N GLY A 700 92.12 -9.84 -95.82
CA GLY A 700 91.86 -9.05 -97.02
C GLY A 700 93.11 -8.77 -97.87
N LYS A 701 94.24 -8.44 -97.23
CA LYS A 701 95.51 -8.15 -97.91
C LYS A 701 96.13 -9.36 -98.61
N VAL A 702 96.00 -10.55 -98.01
CA VAL A 702 96.55 -11.80 -98.60
C VAL A 702 95.77 -12.20 -99.86
N ASN A 703 94.46 -11.96 -99.88
CA ASN A 703 93.60 -12.36 -100.99
C ASN A 703 93.88 -11.55 -102.27
N SER A 704 94.23 -10.27 -102.16
CA SER A 704 94.58 -9.44 -103.32
C SER A 704 95.87 -9.93 -104.00
N SER A 705 96.89 -10.29 -103.23
CA SER A 705 98.18 -10.74 -103.78
C SER A 705 98.09 -12.09 -104.50
N LEU A 706 97.22 -12.99 -104.02
CA LEU A 706 97.00 -14.30 -104.66
C LEU A 706 96.31 -14.18 -106.03
N ARG A 707 95.44 -13.19 -106.22
CA ARG A 707 94.76 -12.94 -107.50
C ARG A 707 95.73 -12.48 -108.58
N ASP A 708 96.68 -11.62 -108.26
CA ASP A 708 97.70 -11.15 -109.20
C ASP A 708 98.60 -12.29 -109.71
N LEU A 709 99.02 -13.19 -108.80
CA LEU A 709 99.85 -14.34 -109.17
C LEU A 709 99.12 -15.30 -110.13
N SER A 710 97.81 -15.51 -109.91
CA SER A 710 97.00 -16.39 -110.76
C SER A 710 96.84 -15.83 -112.19
N SER A 711 96.77 -14.50 -112.34
CA SER A 711 96.70 -13.83 -113.64
C SER A 711 97.96 -14.07 -114.48
N GLN A 712 99.14 -13.90 -113.87
CA GLN A 712 100.42 -14.04 -114.57
C GLN A 712 100.68 -15.46 -115.10
N LEU A 713 100.28 -16.49 -114.34
CA LEU A 713 100.47 -17.89 -114.74
C LEU A 713 99.62 -18.33 -115.95
N ASN A 714 98.56 -17.61 -116.29
CA ASN A 714 97.67 -17.98 -117.40
C ASN A 714 98.14 -17.51 -118.79
N MET A 715 99.06 -16.55 -118.88
CA MET A 715 99.52 -16.00 -120.16
C MET A 715 100.67 -16.79 -120.80
N SER A 716 101.45 -17.54 -120.02
CA SER A 716 102.76 -18.04 -120.46
C SER A 716 102.77 -19.38 -121.20
N PHE A 717 101.77 -20.27 -121.00
CA PHE A 717 101.73 -21.59 -121.67
C PHE A 717 100.30 -22.15 -121.65
N SER A 718 99.72 -22.47 -122.81
CA SER A 718 98.35 -23.01 -122.92
C SER A 718 98.33 -24.52 -123.08
N ASN A 719 97.25 -25.19 -122.64
CA ASN A 719 97.12 -26.65 -122.75
C ASN A 719 97.18 -27.13 -124.21
N ASP A 720 96.64 -26.36 -125.17
CA ASP A 720 96.67 -26.69 -126.60
C ASP A 720 98.10 -26.67 -127.19
N GLN A 721 98.99 -25.83 -126.65
CA GLN A 721 100.39 -25.80 -127.06
C GLN A 721 101.15 -27.05 -126.59
N TYR A 722 100.78 -27.62 -125.44
CA TYR A 722 101.39 -28.86 -124.92
C TYR A 722 101.03 -30.08 -125.79
N ASP A 723 99.76 -30.21 -126.19
CA ASP A 723 99.30 -31.35 -127.00
C ASP A 723 99.92 -31.36 -128.41
N LYS A 724 100.06 -30.17 -129.03
CA LYS A 724 100.76 -30.02 -130.32
C LYS A 724 102.26 -30.36 -130.24
N LEU A 725 102.89 -30.07 -129.10
CA LEU A 725 104.29 -30.40 -128.85
C LEU A 725 104.49 -31.92 -128.78
N GLN A 726 103.59 -32.66 -128.12
CA GLN A 726 103.63 -34.13 -128.09
C GLN A 726 103.54 -34.74 -129.51
N MET A 727 102.63 -34.24 -130.34
CA MET A 727 102.45 -34.75 -131.71
C MET A 727 103.69 -34.54 -132.58
N SER A 728 104.36 -33.38 -132.48
CA SER A 728 105.56 -33.07 -133.27
C SER A 728 106.75 -33.96 -132.92
N VAL A 729 106.92 -34.30 -131.63
CA VAL A 729 107.96 -35.24 -131.20
C VAL A 729 107.71 -36.64 -131.79
N LYS A 730 106.46 -37.10 -131.79
CA LYS A 730 106.09 -38.41 -132.34
C LYS A 730 106.30 -38.51 -133.85
N ASN A 731 106.02 -37.44 -134.60
CA ASN A 731 106.23 -37.38 -136.05
C ASN A 731 107.73 -37.42 -136.43
N MET A 732 108.61 -36.84 -135.60
CA MET A 732 110.05 -36.91 -135.83
C MET A 732 110.60 -38.34 -135.69
N GLU A 733 110.11 -39.13 -134.74
CA GLU A 733 110.52 -40.53 -134.57
C GLU A 733 110.14 -41.41 -135.79
N THR A 734 109.00 -41.12 -136.42
CA THR A 734 108.53 -41.86 -137.61
C THR A 734 109.35 -41.52 -138.85
N LEU A 735 109.70 -40.25 -139.05
CA LEU A 735 110.57 -39.79 -140.13
C LEU A 735 111.98 -40.40 -140.04
N GLN A 736 112.48 -40.57 -138.82
CA GLN A 736 113.75 -41.24 -138.56
C GLN A 736 113.78 -42.67 -139.11
N GLN A 737 112.80 -43.50 -138.78
CA GLN A 737 112.77 -44.89 -139.26
C GLN A 737 112.82 -45.03 -140.79
N ALA A 738 112.25 -44.08 -141.53
CA ALA A 738 112.23 -44.12 -142.99
C ALA A 738 113.60 -43.81 -143.62
N ILE A 739 114.35 -42.85 -143.08
CA ILE A 739 115.63 -42.39 -143.65
C ILE A 739 116.73 -43.44 -143.52
N GLY A 740 116.72 -44.26 -142.46
CA GLY A 740 117.74 -45.29 -142.23
C GLY A 740 117.83 -46.39 -143.29
N ASN A 741 116.79 -46.61 -144.10
CA ASN A 741 116.73 -47.71 -145.07
C ASN A 741 117.39 -47.44 -146.43
N TYR A 742 117.94 -46.24 -146.65
CA TYR A 742 118.52 -45.86 -147.93
C TYR A 742 119.92 -46.47 -148.14
N ASN A 743 120.20 -46.96 -149.35
CA ASN A 743 121.54 -47.45 -149.72
C ASN A 743 122.42 -46.31 -150.24
N VAL A 744 123.67 -46.28 -149.79
CA VAL A 744 124.70 -45.31 -150.13
C VAL A 744 125.91 -46.05 -150.67
N THR A 745 126.48 -45.55 -151.75
CA THR A 745 127.62 -46.19 -152.42
C THR A 745 128.93 -45.50 -152.00
N THR A 746 129.96 -46.27 -151.66
CA THR A 746 131.30 -45.75 -151.31
C THR A 746 132.14 -45.53 -152.57
N LYS A 747 133.12 -44.62 -152.50
CA LYS A 747 133.98 -44.24 -153.66
C LYS A 747 134.75 -45.40 -154.33
N ASN A 748 134.84 -46.57 -153.70
CA ASN A 748 135.52 -47.76 -154.21
C ASN A 748 134.58 -48.82 -154.82
N GLY A 749 133.26 -48.56 -154.90
CA GLY A 749 132.30 -49.41 -155.62
C GLY A 749 131.42 -50.34 -154.77
N GLU A 750 131.53 -50.33 -153.44
CA GLU A 750 130.69 -51.13 -152.54
C GLU A 750 129.47 -50.33 -152.00
N GLN A 751 128.29 -50.97 -151.92
CA GLN A 751 127.04 -50.38 -151.39
C GLN A 751 126.77 -50.78 -149.93
N HIS A 752 126.41 -49.79 -149.09
CA HIS A 752 125.99 -49.97 -147.68
C HIS A 752 124.68 -49.23 -147.38
N LYS A 753 123.94 -49.62 -146.34
CA LYS A 753 122.78 -48.86 -145.85
C LYS A 753 123.18 -47.67 -144.97
N LEU A 754 122.48 -46.54 -145.09
CA LEU A 754 122.71 -45.30 -144.34
C LEU A 754 122.51 -45.50 -142.82
N SER A 755 121.70 -46.47 -142.39
CA SER A 755 121.58 -46.87 -140.98
C SER A 755 122.88 -47.38 -140.36
N GLU A 756 123.83 -47.82 -141.19
CA GLU A 756 125.10 -48.41 -140.76
C GLU A 756 126.23 -47.37 -140.69
N THR A 757 125.96 -46.11 -141.05
CA THR A 757 126.95 -45.04 -140.97
C THR A 757 127.02 -44.41 -139.56
N PRO A 758 128.23 -44.02 -139.10
CA PRO A 758 128.42 -43.40 -137.78
C PRO A 758 127.61 -42.12 -137.55
N GLU A 759 127.43 -41.29 -138.59
CA GLU A 759 126.78 -39.98 -138.50
C GLU A 759 125.28 -40.09 -138.20
N TYR A 760 124.60 -41.13 -138.70
CA TYR A 760 123.17 -41.33 -138.48
C TYR A 760 122.84 -41.70 -137.02
N LYS A 761 123.68 -42.52 -136.38
CA LYS A 761 123.52 -42.91 -134.97
C LYS A 761 123.63 -41.70 -134.03
N GLN A 762 124.50 -40.75 -134.36
CA GLN A 762 124.74 -39.56 -133.54
C GLN A 762 123.55 -38.59 -133.59
N TRP A 763 122.94 -38.41 -134.77
CA TRP A 763 121.76 -37.56 -134.96
C TRP A 763 120.51 -38.09 -134.24
N ASN A 764 120.29 -39.41 -134.26
CA ASN A 764 119.13 -40.04 -133.61
C ASN A 764 119.11 -39.78 -132.08
N LEU A 765 120.27 -39.91 -131.43
CA LEU A 765 120.39 -39.72 -129.99
C LEU A 765 120.05 -38.27 -129.54
N LEU A 766 120.43 -37.27 -130.34
CA LEU A 766 120.28 -35.85 -130.03
C LEU A 766 118.81 -35.40 -130.09
N SER A 767 118.06 -35.92 -131.06
CA SER A 767 116.64 -35.59 -131.26
C SER A 767 115.75 -36.05 -130.09
N LYS A 768 116.03 -37.24 -129.53
CA LYS A 768 115.22 -37.86 -128.48
C LYS A 768 115.34 -37.12 -127.15
N ASN A 769 116.53 -36.61 -126.84
CA ASN A 769 116.79 -35.83 -125.62
C ASN A 769 116.10 -34.46 -125.65
N LEU A 770 116.04 -33.80 -126.81
CA LEU A 770 115.33 -32.52 -126.95
C LEU A 770 113.81 -32.65 -126.78
N GLY A 771 113.22 -33.74 -127.29
CA GLY A 771 111.79 -34.00 -127.16
C GLY A 771 111.31 -34.24 -125.72
N ASN A 772 112.07 -35.01 -124.93
CA ASN A 772 111.69 -35.31 -123.53
C ASN A 772 111.82 -34.10 -122.60
N SER A 773 112.83 -33.26 -122.80
CA SER A 773 113.07 -32.09 -121.95
C SER A 773 111.94 -31.05 -122.09
N SER A 774 111.44 -30.87 -123.30
CA SER A 774 110.39 -29.89 -123.61
C SER A 774 109.00 -30.31 -123.09
N LEU A 775 108.71 -31.61 -122.99
CA LEU A 775 107.48 -32.14 -122.36
C LEU A 775 107.48 -32.06 -120.83
N THR A 776 108.65 -32.10 -120.19
CA THR A 776 108.76 -32.06 -118.72
C THR A 776 108.47 -30.65 -118.19
N MET A 777 108.90 -29.61 -118.91
CA MET A 777 108.65 -28.20 -118.56
C MET A 777 107.17 -27.80 -118.65
N GLY A 778 106.41 -28.38 -119.58
CA GLY A 778 104.96 -28.12 -119.68
C GLY A 778 104.15 -28.66 -118.50
N LEU A 779 104.54 -29.82 -117.94
CA LEU A 779 103.85 -30.46 -116.82
C LEU A 779 104.00 -29.68 -115.50
N THR A 780 105.18 -29.11 -115.22
CA THR A 780 105.43 -28.36 -113.98
C THR A 780 104.64 -27.06 -113.93
N ILE A 781 104.47 -26.36 -115.06
CA ILE A 781 103.66 -25.15 -115.15
C ILE A 781 102.17 -25.45 -114.83
N MET A 782 101.64 -26.58 -115.30
CA MET A 782 100.25 -26.98 -115.02
C MET A 782 100.02 -27.30 -113.54
N GLN A 783 100.97 -27.94 -112.85
CA GLN A 783 100.85 -28.25 -111.42
C GLN A 783 100.80 -26.98 -110.55
N LEU A 784 101.61 -25.97 -110.87
CA LEU A 784 101.66 -24.71 -110.11
C LEU A 784 100.31 -23.95 -110.17
N LYS A 785 99.68 -23.93 -111.35
CA LYS A 785 98.38 -23.29 -111.58
C LYS A 785 97.25 -23.92 -110.75
N SER A 786 97.27 -25.24 -110.60
CA SER A 786 96.34 -25.98 -109.72
C SER A 786 96.54 -25.62 -108.23
N GLY A 787 97.79 -25.46 -107.79
CA GLY A 787 98.11 -25.08 -106.41
C GLY A 787 97.59 -23.70 -106.01
N VAL A 788 97.77 -22.69 -106.87
CA VAL A 788 97.31 -21.31 -106.61
C VAL A 788 95.79 -21.22 -106.51
N SER A 789 95.05 -21.94 -107.38
CA SER A 789 93.58 -22.01 -107.34
C SER A 789 93.07 -22.58 -106.01
N THR A 790 93.70 -23.64 -105.51
CA THR A 790 93.29 -24.29 -104.26
C THR A 790 93.48 -23.36 -103.05
N LEU A 791 94.58 -22.59 -103.01
CA LEU A 791 94.87 -21.69 -101.90
C LEU A 791 93.88 -20.51 -101.83
N SER A 792 93.51 -19.93 -102.99
CA SER A 792 92.52 -18.85 -103.06
C SER A 792 91.14 -19.30 -102.55
N ASN A 793 90.71 -20.51 -102.91
CA ASN A 793 89.44 -21.06 -102.43
C ASN A 793 89.42 -21.25 -100.90
N ASN A 794 90.51 -21.71 -100.29
CA ASN A 794 90.59 -21.89 -98.84
C ASN A 794 90.55 -20.56 -98.08
N LEU A 795 91.19 -19.51 -98.60
CA LEU A 795 91.19 -18.19 -97.97
C LEU A 795 89.79 -17.56 -97.97
N SER A 796 89.00 -17.78 -99.02
CA SER A 796 87.60 -17.31 -99.09
C SER A 796 86.71 -17.93 -97.99
N LYS A 797 86.95 -19.20 -97.63
CA LYS A 797 86.24 -19.88 -96.54
C LYS A 797 86.60 -19.29 -95.18
N ILE A 798 87.87 -18.99 -94.94
CA ILE A 798 88.34 -18.37 -93.68
C ILE A 798 87.71 -16.98 -93.50
N ASN A 799 87.65 -16.16 -94.56
CA ASN A 799 87.02 -14.84 -94.50
C ASN A 799 85.52 -14.92 -94.13
N SER A 800 84.80 -15.92 -94.64
CA SER A 800 83.39 -16.13 -94.29
C SER A 800 83.19 -16.61 -92.84
N ALA A 801 84.16 -17.33 -92.27
CA ALA A 801 84.11 -17.83 -90.90
C ALA A 801 84.40 -16.72 -89.87
N GLU A 802 85.38 -15.83 -90.15
CA GLU A 802 85.70 -14.68 -89.32
C GLU A 802 84.48 -13.75 -89.15
N LYS A 803 83.81 -13.40 -90.25
CA LYS A 803 82.63 -12.51 -90.21
C LYS A 803 81.49 -13.05 -89.35
N LYS A 804 81.21 -14.36 -89.43
CA LYS A 804 80.20 -15.03 -88.58
C LYS A 804 80.58 -15.04 -87.10
N ALA A 805 81.87 -15.20 -86.79
CA ALA A 805 82.34 -15.16 -85.41
C ALA A 805 82.18 -13.76 -84.80
N ASN A 806 82.48 -12.71 -85.57
CA ASN A 806 82.34 -11.33 -85.11
C ASN A 806 80.87 -10.92 -84.87
N GLU A 807 79.95 -11.34 -85.75
CA GLU A 807 78.51 -11.14 -85.56
C GLU A 807 77.98 -11.86 -84.30
N SER A 808 78.45 -13.08 -84.05
CA SER A 808 78.05 -13.87 -82.86
C SER A 808 78.54 -13.23 -81.57
N LEU A 809 79.75 -12.65 -81.58
CA LEU A 809 80.33 -11.95 -80.43
C LEU A 809 79.55 -10.67 -80.07
N ALA A 810 79.10 -9.92 -81.07
CA ALA A 810 78.27 -8.73 -80.87
C ALA A 810 76.91 -9.07 -80.21
N GLN A 811 76.29 -10.21 -80.59
CA GLN A 811 75.08 -10.69 -79.94
C GLN A 811 75.31 -11.04 -78.46
N LEU A 812 76.45 -11.65 -78.14
CA LEU A 812 76.85 -12.03 -76.78
C LEU A 812 77.02 -10.81 -75.87
N VAL A 813 77.66 -9.75 -76.37
CA VAL A 813 77.77 -8.47 -75.65
C VAL A 813 76.39 -7.88 -75.33
N SER A 814 75.45 -7.95 -76.28
CA SER A 814 74.07 -7.47 -76.06
C SER A 814 73.31 -8.28 -75.00
N ALA A 815 73.55 -9.60 -74.93
CA ALA A 815 72.92 -10.49 -73.96
C ALA A 815 73.43 -10.22 -72.53
N VAL A 816 74.74 -10.00 -72.36
CA VAL A 816 75.33 -9.65 -71.06
C VAL A 816 74.80 -8.31 -70.53
N LYS A 817 74.57 -7.34 -71.42
CA LYS A 817 73.94 -6.05 -71.04
C LYS A 817 72.51 -6.21 -70.53
N LYS A 818 71.73 -7.13 -71.10
CA LYS A 818 70.38 -7.48 -70.59
C LYS A 818 70.45 -8.19 -69.23
N MET A 819 71.42 -9.07 -69.02
CA MET A 819 71.61 -9.74 -67.72
C MET A 819 71.88 -8.72 -66.60
N LYS A 820 72.70 -7.68 -66.85
CA LYS A 820 72.94 -6.58 -65.90
C LYS A 820 71.68 -5.80 -65.53
N GLY A 821 70.74 -5.65 -66.47
CA GLY A 821 69.43 -5.05 -66.19
C GLY A 821 68.54 -5.94 -65.32
N GLY A 822 68.58 -7.26 -65.55
CA GLY A 822 67.80 -8.25 -64.79
C GLY A 822 68.28 -8.42 -63.34
N THR A 823 69.59 -8.40 -63.09
CA THR A 823 70.15 -8.47 -61.73
C THR A 823 69.70 -7.28 -60.86
N ALA A 824 69.64 -6.08 -61.45
CA ALA A 824 69.16 -4.88 -60.76
C ALA A 824 67.68 -4.96 -60.37
N GLN A 825 66.81 -5.46 -61.26
CA GLN A 825 65.38 -5.64 -60.98
C GLN A 825 65.13 -6.69 -59.88
N LEU A 826 65.86 -7.81 -59.89
CA LEU A 826 65.75 -8.83 -58.86
C LEU A 826 66.18 -8.32 -57.48
N LYS A 827 67.22 -7.47 -57.43
CA LYS A 827 67.67 -6.86 -56.17
C LYS A 827 66.61 -5.94 -55.56
N ALA A 828 65.93 -5.14 -56.39
CA ALA A 828 64.82 -4.30 -55.94
C ALA A 828 63.63 -5.14 -55.42
N GLY A 829 63.27 -6.22 -56.13
CA GLY A 829 62.21 -7.15 -55.70
C GLY A 829 62.51 -7.82 -54.35
N CYS A 830 63.77 -8.21 -54.10
CA CYS A 830 64.18 -8.77 -52.81
C CYS A 830 64.02 -7.77 -51.65
N GLN A 831 64.24 -6.47 -51.88
CA GLN A 831 64.08 -5.43 -50.87
C GLN A 831 62.61 -5.21 -50.50
N GLU A 832 61.73 -5.15 -51.50
CA GLU A 832 60.29 -5.03 -51.28
C GLU A 832 59.73 -6.27 -50.54
N LEU A 833 60.19 -7.46 -50.91
CA LEU A 833 59.79 -8.71 -50.24
C LEU A 833 60.26 -8.74 -48.78
N ALA A 834 61.49 -8.27 -48.49
CA ALA A 834 62.00 -8.18 -47.12
C ALA A 834 61.14 -7.24 -46.24
N GLN A 835 60.68 -6.11 -46.79
CA GLN A 835 59.79 -5.19 -46.09
C GLN A 835 58.44 -5.84 -45.77
N LYS A 836 57.85 -6.57 -46.72
CA LYS A 836 56.57 -7.28 -46.52
C LYS A 836 56.67 -8.39 -45.47
N TYR A 837 57.77 -9.14 -45.42
CA TYR A 837 58.02 -10.13 -44.37
C TYR A 837 58.15 -9.50 -42.98
N SER A 838 58.77 -8.31 -42.88
CA SER A 838 58.86 -7.54 -41.64
C SER A 838 57.48 -7.06 -41.13
N GLU A 839 56.65 -6.52 -42.04
CA GLU A 839 55.26 -6.12 -41.73
C GLU A 839 54.43 -7.31 -41.22
N ALA A 840 54.56 -8.48 -41.87
CA ALA A 840 53.89 -9.72 -41.48
C ALA A 840 54.33 -10.24 -40.11
N SER A 841 55.63 -10.18 -39.79
CA SER A 841 56.16 -10.54 -38.47
C SER A 841 55.59 -9.65 -37.35
N SER A 842 55.47 -8.33 -37.59
CA SER A 842 54.88 -7.42 -36.61
C SER A 842 53.39 -7.71 -36.34
N SER A 843 52.64 -8.09 -37.36
CA SER A 843 51.21 -8.41 -37.27
C SER A 843 50.98 -9.74 -36.54
N GLN A 844 51.85 -10.73 -36.77
CA GLN A 844 51.82 -12.01 -36.06
C GLN A 844 52.09 -11.83 -34.55
N ASN A 845 53.01 -10.96 -34.14
CA ASN A 845 53.27 -10.70 -32.71
C ASN A 845 52.05 -10.10 -32.00
N LYS A 846 51.28 -9.24 -32.69
CA LYS A 846 50.00 -8.73 -32.16
C LYS A 846 48.96 -9.83 -31.99
N LEU A 847 48.89 -10.76 -32.95
CA LEU A 847 48.00 -11.92 -32.88
C LEU A 847 48.38 -12.86 -31.73
N ALA A 848 49.68 -13.12 -31.52
CA ALA A 848 50.16 -13.94 -30.42
C ALA A 848 49.77 -13.34 -29.04
N ASN A 849 49.92 -12.02 -28.88
CA ASN A 849 49.52 -11.34 -27.64
C ASN A 849 48.00 -11.35 -27.41
N ALA A 850 47.19 -11.22 -28.47
CA ALA A 850 45.74 -11.32 -28.37
C ALA A 850 45.29 -12.74 -27.97
N MET A 851 45.94 -13.77 -28.54
CA MET A 851 45.67 -15.16 -28.20
C MET A 851 46.02 -15.50 -26.75
N GLN A 852 47.12 -14.94 -26.22
CA GLN A 852 47.47 -15.12 -24.81
C GLN A 852 46.40 -14.55 -23.88
N LYS A 853 45.89 -13.34 -24.15
CA LYS A 853 44.81 -12.73 -23.35
C LYS A 853 43.52 -13.56 -23.38
N ILE A 854 43.17 -14.12 -24.52
CA ILE A 854 41.99 -14.99 -24.64
C ILE A 854 42.20 -16.30 -23.88
N SER A 855 43.41 -16.87 -23.92
CA SER A 855 43.77 -18.05 -23.13
C SER A 855 43.66 -17.79 -21.63
N ASP A 856 44.15 -16.65 -21.15
CA ASP A 856 44.10 -16.27 -19.74
C ASP A 856 42.64 -16.06 -19.29
N GLY A 857 41.83 -15.35 -20.09
CA GLY A 857 40.40 -15.16 -19.81
C GLY A 857 39.58 -16.47 -19.85
N SER A 858 39.92 -17.41 -20.74
CA SER A 858 39.30 -18.74 -20.76
C SER A 858 39.61 -19.54 -19.49
N LYS A 859 40.78 -19.34 -18.88
CA LYS A 859 41.17 -20.01 -17.64
C LYS A 859 40.42 -19.42 -16.44
N GLU A 860 40.34 -18.09 -16.34
CA GLU A 860 39.55 -17.42 -15.31
C GLU A 860 38.07 -17.83 -15.35
N LEU A 861 37.50 -17.96 -16.56
CA LEU A 861 36.13 -18.45 -16.74
C LEU A 861 35.94 -19.88 -16.22
N TYR A 862 36.91 -20.76 -16.46
CA TYR A 862 36.88 -22.15 -15.97
C TYR A 862 36.98 -22.20 -14.43
N ASP A 863 37.87 -21.40 -13.84
CA ASP A 863 38.07 -21.36 -12.39
C ASP A 863 36.83 -20.81 -11.67
N GLY A 864 36.27 -19.68 -12.14
CA GLY A 864 35.03 -19.12 -11.59
C GLY A 864 33.81 -20.04 -11.76
N GLN A 865 33.78 -20.84 -12.83
CA GLN A 865 32.75 -21.84 -13.04
C GLN A 865 32.83 -23.01 -12.04
N SER A 866 34.04 -23.45 -11.68
CA SER A 866 34.26 -24.51 -10.69
C SER A 866 33.74 -24.12 -9.30
N GLU A 867 33.96 -22.86 -8.92
CA GLU A 867 33.47 -22.28 -7.67
C GLU A 867 31.93 -22.18 -7.67
N PHE A 868 31.34 -21.71 -8.77
CA PHE A 868 29.88 -21.66 -8.95
C PHE A 868 29.20 -23.04 -8.82
N ASN A 869 29.78 -24.08 -9.44
CA ASN A 869 29.27 -25.45 -9.34
C ASN A 869 29.32 -26.02 -7.92
N SER A 870 30.37 -25.70 -7.18
CA SER A 870 30.52 -26.11 -5.78
C SER A 870 29.46 -25.46 -4.89
N ALA A 871 29.19 -24.17 -5.10
CA ALA A 871 28.12 -23.45 -4.42
C ALA A 871 26.73 -24.01 -4.76
N LEU A 872 26.45 -24.24 -6.06
CA LEU A 872 25.17 -24.78 -6.53
C LEU A 872 24.85 -26.16 -5.92
N LYS A 873 25.85 -27.03 -5.82
CA LYS A 873 25.71 -28.36 -5.21
C LYS A 873 25.37 -28.26 -3.71
N ASN A 874 25.94 -27.29 -3.01
CA ASN A 874 25.67 -27.06 -1.60
C ASN A 874 24.25 -26.49 -1.38
N THR A 875 23.83 -25.54 -2.23
CA THR A 875 22.46 -25.00 -2.23
C THR A 875 21.42 -26.07 -2.55
N THR A 876 21.69 -26.94 -3.53
CA THR A 876 20.79 -28.06 -3.88
C THR A 876 20.63 -29.01 -2.71
N LYS A 877 21.73 -29.33 -2.00
CA LYS A 877 21.70 -30.15 -0.78
C LYS A 877 20.85 -29.53 0.33
N GLN A 878 20.96 -28.21 0.54
CA GLN A 878 20.13 -27.48 1.51
C GLN A 878 18.65 -27.46 1.10
N ILE A 879 18.33 -27.28 -0.18
CA ILE A 879 16.94 -27.33 -0.70
C ILE A 879 16.34 -28.73 -0.51
N SER A 880 17.11 -29.79 -0.77
CA SER A 880 16.67 -31.16 -0.50
C SER A 880 16.44 -31.42 1.00
N ALA A 881 17.25 -30.85 1.88
CA ALA A 881 17.03 -30.93 3.33
C ALA A 881 15.74 -30.18 3.75
N LEU A 882 15.47 -29.01 3.17
CA LEU A 882 14.21 -28.27 3.37
C LEU A 882 12.99 -29.04 2.87
N SER A 883 13.11 -29.77 1.76
CA SER A 883 12.02 -30.63 1.25
C SER A 883 11.72 -31.81 2.19
N SER A 884 12.71 -32.32 2.92
CA SER A 884 12.53 -33.36 3.94
C SER A 884 11.91 -32.84 5.26
N LEU A 885 11.98 -31.54 5.52
CA LEU A 885 11.22 -30.87 6.59
C LEU A 885 9.74 -30.69 6.22
N GLY A 886 9.43 -30.59 4.91
CA GLY A 886 8.07 -30.41 4.37
C GLY A 886 7.22 -31.68 4.25
N THR A 887 7.78 -32.86 4.53
CA THR A 887 7.02 -34.12 4.61
C THR A 887 6.22 -34.24 5.91
N ILE A 888 5.30 -33.30 6.16
CA ILE A 888 4.10 -33.62 6.93
C ILE A 888 3.21 -34.42 5.98
N GLN A 889 3.50 -35.73 5.86
CA GLN A 889 2.77 -36.63 4.95
C GLN A 889 1.31 -36.86 5.36
N ASN A 890 0.88 -36.34 6.52
CA ASN A 890 -0.48 -36.50 7.01
C ASN A 890 -1.02 -35.20 7.63
N PRO A 891 -1.98 -34.50 6.99
CA PRO A 891 -2.71 -33.37 7.60
C PRO A 891 -3.45 -33.76 8.89
N SER A 892 -3.61 -35.06 9.16
CA SER A 892 -4.21 -35.63 10.36
C SER A 892 -3.27 -35.77 11.55
N GLY A 893 -1.96 -35.53 11.38
CA GLY A 893 -0.97 -35.51 12.47
C GLY A 893 -0.70 -34.13 13.07
N ILE A 894 -1.40 -33.09 12.61
CA ILE A 894 -1.30 -31.75 13.20
C ILE A 894 -1.97 -31.81 14.57
N ASP A 895 -1.21 -31.54 15.62
CA ASP A 895 -1.77 -31.36 16.96
C ASP A 895 -2.63 -30.09 16.98
N LYS A 896 -3.92 -30.30 16.72
CA LYS A 896 -4.94 -29.26 16.64
C LYS A 896 -5.04 -28.47 17.95
N SER A 897 -4.81 -29.12 19.09
CA SER A 897 -4.92 -28.53 20.43
C SER A 897 -3.93 -27.39 20.68
N SER A 898 -2.86 -27.32 19.89
CA SER A 898 -1.85 -26.24 19.98
C SER A 898 -2.33 -24.89 19.42
N PHE A 899 -3.40 -24.86 18.62
CA PHE A 899 -3.94 -23.62 18.04
C PHE A 899 -4.80 -22.83 19.02
N PHE A 900 -5.50 -23.50 19.93
CA PHE A 900 -6.26 -22.86 20.98
C PHE A 900 -5.32 -22.39 22.09
N LYS A 901 -5.21 -21.07 22.25
CA LYS A 901 -4.35 -20.42 23.22
C LYS A 901 -5.17 -19.58 24.21
N PRO A 902 -5.87 -20.24 25.16
CA PRO A 902 -6.68 -19.53 26.14
C PRO A 902 -5.94 -18.39 26.83
N THR A 903 -6.59 -17.24 26.87
CA THR A 903 -6.12 -16.02 27.55
C THR A 903 -6.74 -15.88 28.93
N ALA A 904 -7.82 -16.62 29.22
CA ALA A 904 -8.46 -16.64 30.51
C ALA A 904 -9.06 -18.01 30.86
N LEU A 905 -9.22 -18.25 32.17
CA LEU A 905 -9.93 -19.39 32.74
C LEU A 905 -11.08 -18.89 33.62
N LEU A 906 -12.29 -19.33 33.34
CA LEU A 906 -13.47 -19.08 34.16
C LEU A 906 -13.64 -20.25 35.13
N THR A 907 -13.83 -19.99 36.43
CA THR A 907 -13.95 -21.05 37.46
C THR A 907 -15.04 -20.74 38.48
N GLY A 908 -15.63 -21.78 39.06
CA GLY A 908 -16.59 -21.69 40.15
C GLY A 908 -15.95 -21.45 41.52
N LYS A 909 -14.61 -21.39 41.59
CA LYS A 909 -13.89 -21.15 42.85
C LYS A 909 -13.80 -19.65 43.21
N SER A 910 -14.09 -19.34 44.46
CA SER A 910 -14.01 -17.98 45.04
C SER A 910 -12.67 -17.67 45.71
N ASN A 911 -12.02 -18.66 46.33
CA ASN A 911 -10.74 -18.47 47.00
C ASN A 911 -9.58 -18.93 46.11
N LEU A 912 -8.79 -17.97 45.63
CA LEU A 912 -7.69 -18.17 44.68
C LEU A 912 -6.39 -17.50 45.16
N ASP A 913 -6.26 -17.22 46.46
CA ASP A 913 -5.08 -16.53 47.01
C ASP A 913 -3.78 -17.32 46.77
N ASP A 914 -3.86 -18.66 46.78
CA ASP A 914 -2.72 -19.57 46.55
C ASP A 914 -2.16 -19.52 45.12
N ILE A 915 -2.95 -19.04 44.15
CA ILE A 915 -2.54 -18.93 42.73
C ILE A 915 -2.35 -17.48 42.28
N LYS A 916 -2.77 -16.51 43.09
CA LYS A 916 -2.77 -15.09 42.72
C LYS A 916 -1.38 -14.51 42.45
N ASN A 917 -0.34 -15.07 43.10
CA ASN A 917 1.04 -14.62 42.99
C ASN A 917 1.87 -15.44 42.01
N GLU A 918 1.24 -16.37 41.27
CA GLU A 918 1.94 -17.18 40.27
C GLU A 918 2.28 -16.34 39.03
N ALA A 919 3.50 -16.49 38.48
CA ALA A 919 3.99 -15.65 37.38
C ALA A 919 3.16 -15.77 36.07
N TYR A 920 2.44 -16.89 35.90
CA TYR A 920 1.55 -17.10 34.74
C TYR A 920 0.14 -16.55 34.94
N VAL A 921 -0.21 -16.08 36.15
CA VAL A 921 -1.50 -15.44 36.45
C VAL A 921 -1.30 -13.93 36.39
N LYS A 922 -2.01 -13.28 35.45
CA LYS A 922 -1.96 -11.83 35.28
C LYS A 922 -2.91 -11.11 36.23
N ASP A 923 -4.16 -11.56 36.29
CA ASP A 923 -5.18 -10.94 37.13
C ASP A 923 -6.27 -11.96 37.51
N ILE A 924 -6.91 -11.74 38.64
CA ILE A 924 -8.06 -12.52 39.11
C ILE A 924 -9.15 -11.54 39.50
N ILE A 925 -10.24 -11.54 38.75
CA ILE A 925 -11.42 -10.71 39.03
C ILE A 925 -12.60 -11.61 39.33
N THR A 926 -13.28 -11.37 40.45
CA THR A 926 -14.52 -12.07 40.78
C THR A 926 -15.70 -11.45 40.03
N LEU A 927 -16.72 -12.25 39.75
CA LEU A 927 -17.95 -11.77 39.10
C LEU A 927 -18.62 -10.66 39.94
N ASP A 928 -18.62 -10.82 41.26
CA ASP A 928 -19.14 -9.82 42.20
C ASP A 928 -18.36 -8.49 42.13
N GLN A 929 -17.04 -8.55 41.97
CA GLN A 929 -16.23 -7.33 41.79
C GLN A 929 -16.59 -6.64 40.48
N GLN A 930 -16.73 -7.38 39.38
CA GLN A 930 -17.11 -6.80 38.09
C GLN A 930 -18.52 -6.19 38.12
N LEU A 931 -19.46 -6.83 38.83
CA LEU A 931 -20.80 -6.30 39.09
C LEU A 931 -20.75 -4.97 39.84
N ASN A 932 -19.97 -4.91 40.93
CA ASN A 932 -19.82 -3.69 41.74
C ASN A 932 -19.17 -2.55 40.94
N ASP A 933 -18.11 -2.84 40.18
CA ASP A 933 -17.44 -1.85 39.33
C ASP A 933 -18.40 -1.30 38.26
N ALA A 934 -19.19 -2.19 37.65
CA ALA A 934 -20.19 -1.78 36.68
C ALA A 934 -21.34 -0.97 37.32
N ASP A 935 -21.77 -1.32 38.53
CA ASP A 935 -22.77 -0.57 39.28
C ASP A 935 -22.28 0.82 39.70
N GLU A 936 -21.00 0.99 40.02
CA GLU A 936 -20.41 2.30 40.29
C GLU A 936 -20.46 3.21 39.04
N ILE A 937 -20.14 2.65 37.88
CA ILE A 937 -20.28 3.33 36.58
C ILE A 937 -21.75 3.69 36.31
N LEU A 938 -22.67 2.77 36.54
CA LEU A 938 -24.11 2.99 36.38
C LEU A 938 -24.63 4.08 37.32
N ASN A 939 -24.16 4.14 38.56
CA ASN A 939 -24.55 5.16 39.53
C ASN A 939 -24.14 6.57 39.07
N SER A 940 -22.98 6.70 38.41
CA SER A 940 -22.56 7.97 37.79
C SER A 940 -23.52 8.41 36.67
N VAL A 941 -24.04 7.47 35.87
CA VAL A 941 -25.03 7.76 34.81
C VAL A 941 -26.44 8.01 35.39
N LYS A 942 -26.79 7.32 36.49
CA LYS A 942 -28.09 7.42 37.18
C LYS A 942 -28.39 8.84 37.65
N MET A 943 -27.37 9.62 38.04
CA MET A 943 -27.54 11.03 38.39
C MET A 943 -28.12 11.86 37.23
N ILE A 944 -27.67 11.65 35.98
CA ILE A 944 -28.22 12.33 34.80
C ILE A 944 -29.65 11.89 34.55
N ILE A 945 -29.93 10.59 34.67
CA ILE A 945 -31.28 10.08 34.46
C ILE A 945 -32.25 10.69 35.48
N MET A 946 -31.83 10.85 36.74
CA MET A 946 -32.60 11.55 37.77
C MET A 946 -32.82 13.03 37.44
N LEU A 947 -31.81 13.71 36.88
CA LEU A 947 -31.93 15.09 36.40
C LEU A 947 -32.99 15.19 35.29
N LEU A 948 -32.92 14.34 34.27
CA LEU A 948 -33.89 14.31 33.16
C LEU A 948 -35.30 13.96 33.65
N LEU A 949 -35.40 13.01 34.59
CA LEU A 949 -36.66 12.63 35.22
C LEU A 949 -37.30 13.81 35.97
N SER A 950 -36.50 14.56 36.74
CA SER A 950 -36.99 15.74 37.45
C SER A 950 -37.53 16.82 36.50
N ALA A 951 -36.85 17.03 35.37
CA ALA A 951 -37.28 17.96 34.33
C ALA A 951 -38.58 17.48 33.64
N ALA A 952 -38.72 16.17 33.39
CA ALA A 952 -39.92 15.58 32.83
C ALA A 952 -41.14 15.76 33.76
N ILE A 953 -40.98 15.51 35.06
CA ILE A 953 -42.05 15.67 36.05
C ILE A 953 -42.46 17.15 36.17
N LEU A 954 -41.48 18.05 36.29
CA LEU A 954 -41.73 19.50 36.35
C LEU A 954 -42.52 19.98 35.13
N LEU A 955 -42.09 19.56 33.94
CA LEU A 955 -42.75 19.89 32.69
C LEU A 955 -44.21 19.40 32.70
N THR A 956 -44.42 18.14 33.10
CA THR A 956 -45.75 17.52 33.17
C THR A 956 -46.73 18.35 34.00
N VAL A 957 -46.32 18.74 35.22
CA VAL A 957 -47.13 19.57 36.12
C VAL A 957 -47.49 20.91 35.46
N VAL A 958 -46.50 21.60 34.91
CA VAL A 958 -46.66 22.94 34.35
C VAL A 958 -47.61 22.94 33.14
N ILE A 959 -47.46 21.97 32.23
CA ILE A 959 -48.30 21.88 31.04
C ILE A 959 -49.74 21.55 31.39
N LEU A 960 -49.93 20.54 32.24
CA LEU A 960 -51.26 20.11 32.63
C LEU A 960 -52.00 21.21 33.36
N TYR A 961 -51.30 21.94 34.24
CA TYR A 961 -51.91 23.04 34.98
C TYR A 961 -52.39 24.15 34.04
N ASN A 962 -51.57 24.48 33.04
CA ASN A 962 -51.93 25.42 31.98
C ASN A 962 -53.19 24.97 31.21
N LEU A 963 -53.23 23.70 30.79
CA LEU A 963 -54.38 23.15 30.08
C LEU A 963 -55.66 23.15 30.95
N GLY A 964 -55.53 22.77 32.22
CA GLY A 964 -56.67 22.70 33.13
C GLY A 964 -57.26 24.09 33.41
N ILE A 965 -56.44 25.11 33.70
CA ILE A 965 -56.94 26.47 33.93
C ILE A 965 -57.59 27.04 32.66
N LEU A 966 -57.05 26.69 31.48
CA LEU A 966 -57.62 27.06 30.19
C LEU A 966 -59.02 26.45 30.01
N ASN A 967 -59.17 25.13 30.23
CA ASN A 967 -60.46 24.44 30.14
C ASN A 967 -61.50 25.00 31.12
N TYR A 968 -61.08 25.34 32.34
CA TYR A 968 -61.99 25.93 33.34
C TYR A 968 -62.49 27.31 32.92
N THR A 969 -61.58 28.19 32.47
CA THR A 969 -61.94 29.57 32.12
C THR A 969 -62.77 29.65 30.84
N GLU A 970 -62.55 28.77 29.86
CA GLU A 970 -63.35 28.72 28.61
C GLU A 970 -64.81 28.36 28.87
N ARG A 971 -65.03 27.42 29.80
CA ARG A 971 -66.35 26.87 30.07
C ARG A 971 -67.00 27.46 31.32
N ARG A 972 -66.46 28.56 31.87
CA ARG A 972 -66.97 29.21 33.09
C ARG A 972 -68.46 29.53 32.97
N ARG A 973 -68.92 30.01 31.81
CA ARG A 973 -70.35 30.28 31.55
C ARG A 973 -71.20 29.04 31.47
N GLU A 974 -70.73 28.01 30.79
CA GLU A 974 -71.45 26.74 30.68
C GLU A 974 -71.63 26.12 32.07
N TYR A 975 -70.59 26.19 32.92
CA TYR A 975 -70.68 25.79 34.32
C TYR A 975 -71.61 26.70 35.15
N ALA A 976 -71.61 28.01 34.92
CA ALA A 976 -72.55 28.93 35.58
C ALA A 976 -74.01 28.63 35.20
N ALA A 977 -74.28 28.43 33.91
CA ALA A 977 -75.61 28.09 33.38
C ALA A 977 -76.10 26.74 33.93
N MET A 978 -75.24 25.71 33.93
CA MET A 978 -75.56 24.43 34.59
C MET A 978 -75.93 24.63 36.07
N LYS A 979 -75.18 25.47 36.79
CA LYS A 979 -75.46 25.75 38.21
C LYS A 979 -76.80 26.48 38.42
N VAL A 980 -77.18 27.36 37.50
CA VAL A 980 -78.50 28.04 37.50
C VAL A 980 -79.63 27.08 37.12
N LEU A 981 -79.38 26.13 36.21
CA LEU A 981 -80.31 25.06 35.83
C LEU A 981 -80.49 23.99 36.92
N GLY A 982 -79.88 24.18 38.10
CA GLY A 982 -80.04 23.29 39.25
C GLY A 982 -78.98 22.19 39.39
N PHE A 983 -77.97 22.13 38.50
CA PHE A 983 -76.90 21.14 38.63
C PHE A 983 -76.07 21.39 39.90
N HIS A 984 -75.81 20.31 40.63
CA HIS A 984 -75.02 20.36 41.84
C HIS A 984 -73.53 20.56 41.54
N GLN A 985 -72.79 21.16 42.48
CA GLN A 985 -71.35 21.37 42.33
C GLN A 985 -70.55 20.07 42.10
N LYS A 986 -71.09 18.91 42.50
CA LYS A 986 -70.45 17.61 42.25
C LYS A 986 -70.58 17.21 40.77
N GLU A 987 -71.73 17.45 40.14
CA GLU A 987 -72.01 17.12 38.74
C GLU A 987 -71.17 18.00 37.80
N ILE A 988 -71.10 19.30 38.06
CA ILE A 988 -70.26 20.24 37.30
C ILE A 988 -68.77 19.85 37.39
N ARG A 989 -68.32 19.43 38.59
CA ARG A 989 -66.95 18.93 38.76
C ARG A 989 -66.73 17.61 38.03
N ALA A 990 -67.71 16.70 38.01
CA ALA A 990 -67.63 15.45 37.27
C ALA A 990 -67.46 15.69 35.77
N VAL A 991 -68.16 16.68 35.21
CA VAL A 991 -68.02 17.10 33.81
C VAL A 991 -66.59 17.59 33.49
N ILE A 992 -66.02 18.47 34.33
CA ILE A 992 -64.63 18.95 34.18
C ILE A 992 -63.65 17.78 34.26
N PHE A 993 -63.89 16.86 35.19
CA PHE A 993 -63.01 15.73 35.44
C PHE A 993 -63.03 14.74 34.27
N LYS A 994 -64.20 14.44 33.68
CA LYS A 994 -64.32 13.55 32.50
C LYS A 994 -63.61 14.10 31.27
N ASP A 995 -63.62 15.41 31.05
CA ASP A 995 -62.86 16.04 29.97
C ASP A 995 -61.34 15.94 30.17
N THR A 996 -60.88 15.98 31.42
CA THR A 996 -59.48 15.78 31.76
C THR A 996 -59.10 14.31 31.59
N ILE A 997 -59.94 13.38 32.06
CA ILE A 997 -59.79 11.93 31.87
C ILE A 997 -59.68 11.58 30.39
N PHE A 998 -60.50 12.16 29.51
CA PHE A 998 -60.41 11.88 28.08
C PHE A 998 -59.03 12.20 27.50
N ASN A 999 -58.50 13.38 27.79
CA ASN A 999 -57.15 13.77 27.33
C ASN A 999 -56.07 12.86 27.92
N ILE A 1000 -56.20 12.48 29.21
CA ILE A 1000 -55.30 11.54 29.87
C ILE A 1000 -55.31 10.19 29.15
N VAL A 1001 -56.48 9.60 28.93
CA VAL A 1001 -56.62 8.27 28.34
C VAL A 1001 -56.03 8.25 26.92
N ILE A 1002 -56.37 9.21 26.08
CA ILE A 1002 -55.86 9.27 24.70
C ILE A 1002 -54.37 9.63 24.66
N GLY A 1003 -53.94 10.60 25.46
CA GLY A 1003 -52.53 11.00 25.56
C GLY A 1003 -51.63 9.90 26.11
N TRP A 1004 -52.13 9.11 27.07
CA TRP A 1004 -51.46 7.92 27.60
C TRP A 1004 -51.39 6.79 26.57
N LEU A 1005 -52.52 6.51 25.88
CA LEU A 1005 -52.61 5.45 24.87
C LEU A 1005 -51.69 5.72 23.67
N LEU A 1006 -51.56 6.98 23.23
CA LEU A 1006 -50.63 7.37 22.17
C LEU A 1006 -49.20 7.60 22.70
N GLY A 1007 -49.07 8.01 23.97
CA GLY A 1007 -47.82 8.30 24.64
C GLY A 1007 -46.94 7.08 24.86
N ILE A 1008 -47.53 5.92 25.19
CA ILE A 1008 -46.75 4.68 25.36
C ILE A 1008 -46.05 4.27 24.06
N PRO A 1009 -46.73 4.07 22.91
CA PRO A 1009 -46.07 3.71 21.65
C PRO A 1009 -45.04 4.75 21.22
N ALA A 1010 -45.38 6.04 21.31
CA ALA A 1010 -44.45 7.13 20.96
C ALA A 1010 -43.21 7.13 21.87
N GLY A 1011 -43.39 6.89 23.17
CA GLY A 1011 -42.31 6.79 24.15
C GLY A 1011 -41.42 5.57 23.92
N LEU A 1012 -41.98 4.43 23.55
CA LEU A 1012 -41.21 3.23 23.19
C LEU A 1012 -40.41 3.43 21.90
N LEU A 1013 -40.99 4.09 20.89
CA LEU A 1013 -40.28 4.46 19.66
C LEU A 1013 -39.12 5.43 19.96
N PHE A 1014 -39.36 6.44 20.80
CA PHE A 1014 -38.34 7.35 21.25
C PHE A 1014 -37.25 6.63 22.05
N LEU A 1015 -37.62 5.72 22.96
CA LEU A 1015 -36.67 4.92 23.73
C LEU A 1015 -35.77 4.08 22.81
N LYS A 1016 -36.33 3.47 21.77
CA LYS A 1016 -35.55 2.73 20.76
C LYS A 1016 -34.53 3.63 20.05
N ALA A 1017 -34.94 4.83 19.64
CA ALA A 1017 -34.02 5.80 19.03
C ALA A 1017 -32.98 6.30 20.03
N TYR A 1018 -33.38 6.53 21.28
CA TYR A 1018 -32.52 7.02 22.35
C TYR A 1018 -31.43 6.02 22.72
N VAL A 1019 -31.81 4.77 22.98
CA VAL A 1019 -30.87 3.69 23.31
C VAL A 1019 -29.96 3.40 22.13
N GLY A 1020 -30.46 3.45 20.89
CA GLY A 1020 -29.63 3.35 19.69
C GLY A 1020 -28.61 4.49 19.55
N ALA A 1021 -28.91 5.69 20.05
CA ALA A 1021 -27.96 6.81 20.07
C ALA A 1021 -26.91 6.71 21.19
N VAL A 1022 -27.21 5.97 22.27
CA VAL A 1022 -26.31 5.76 23.43
C VAL A 1022 -25.42 4.54 23.27
N THR A 1023 -25.89 3.52 22.54
CA THR A 1023 -25.18 2.28 22.23
C THR A 1023 -23.85 2.53 21.52
N THR A 1024 -22.80 1.80 21.92
CA THR A 1024 -21.45 1.86 21.31
C THR A 1024 -21.23 0.66 20.39
N ASP A 1025 -20.04 0.58 19.79
CA ASP A 1025 -19.62 -0.56 18.98
C ASP A 1025 -19.14 -1.74 19.82
N THR A 1026 -18.66 -1.48 21.04
CA THR A 1026 -18.18 -2.49 21.99
C THR A 1026 -19.25 -2.94 22.96
N PHE A 1027 -20.28 -2.12 23.18
CA PHE A 1027 -21.35 -2.40 24.13
C PHE A 1027 -22.72 -2.09 23.53
N GLU A 1028 -23.57 -3.11 23.45
CA GLU A 1028 -24.95 -2.99 22.98
C GLU A 1028 -25.95 -2.86 24.13
N TYR A 1029 -26.74 -1.78 24.13
CA TYR A 1029 -27.89 -1.66 25.02
C TYR A 1029 -29.18 -2.04 24.28
N THR A 1030 -29.99 -2.91 24.88
CA THR A 1030 -31.33 -3.24 24.37
C THR A 1030 -32.36 -2.27 24.92
N PRO A 1031 -33.23 -1.65 24.10
CA PRO A 1031 -34.27 -0.75 24.57
C PRO A 1031 -35.36 -1.53 25.31
N ILE A 1032 -35.32 -1.49 26.63
CA ILE A 1032 -36.24 -2.22 27.51
C ILE A 1032 -36.72 -1.29 28.61
N ILE A 1033 -38.01 -1.37 28.92
CA ILE A 1033 -38.60 -0.75 30.10
C ILE A 1033 -39.39 -1.83 30.85
N SER A 1034 -39.13 -1.97 32.15
CA SER A 1034 -39.84 -2.90 33.01
C SER A 1034 -41.31 -2.49 33.15
N SER A 1035 -42.19 -3.48 33.23
CA SER A 1035 -43.62 -3.25 33.47
C SER A 1035 -43.88 -2.42 34.72
N THR A 1036 -43.04 -2.56 35.77
CA THR A 1036 -43.14 -1.74 36.99
C THR A 1036 -42.82 -0.27 36.75
N LYS A 1037 -41.79 0.03 35.94
CA LYS A 1037 -41.42 1.41 35.58
C LYS A 1037 -42.37 2.03 34.57
N LEU A 1038 -42.92 1.24 33.65
CA LEU A 1038 -43.98 1.68 32.74
C LEU A 1038 -45.26 2.02 33.51
N LEU A 1039 -45.61 1.19 34.50
CA LEU A 1039 -46.73 1.46 35.42
C LEU A 1039 -46.44 2.70 36.28
N LEU A 1040 -45.23 2.85 36.81
CA LEU A 1040 -44.82 4.04 37.55
C LEU A 1040 -44.89 5.31 36.69
N SER A 1041 -44.42 5.26 35.45
CA SER A 1041 -44.53 6.37 34.48
C SER A 1041 -45.98 6.75 34.25
N THR A 1042 -46.85 5.75 34.10
CA THR A 1042 -48.30 5.93 33.98
C THR A 1042 -48.89 6.55 35.24
N CYS A 1043 -48.56 6.04 36.43
CA CYS A 1043 -49.03 6.56 37.71
C CYS A 1043 -48.59 8.01 37.94
N ILE A 1044 -47.36 8.37 37.57
CA ILE A 1044 -46.86 9.74 37.64
C ILE A 1044 -47.67 10.62 36.69
N ALA A 1045 -47.78 10.27 35.41
CA ALA A 1045 -48.50 11.08 34.44
C ALA A 1045 -50.00 11.25 34.78
N VAL A 1046 -50.69 10.15 35.10
CA VAL A 1046 -52.10 10.13 35.47
C VAL A 1046 -52.31 10.83 36.82
N GLY A 1047 -51.47 10.52 37.82
CA GLY A 1047 -51.55 11.10 39.16
C GLY A 1047 -51.34 12.61 39.15
N THR A 1048 -50.32 13.09 38.44
CA THR A 1048 -50.10 14.53 38.26
C THR A 1048 -51.28 15.19 37.52
N SER A 1049 -51.84 14.52 36.50
CA SER A 1049 -53.02 15.03 35.79
C SER A 1049 -54.27 15.12 36.67
N ILE A 1050 -54.50 14.12 37.52
CA ILE A 1050 -55.59 14.13 38.51
C ILE A 1050 -55.39 15.24 39.53
N ILE A 1051 -54.20 15.37 40.11
CA ILE A 1051 -53.86 16.43 41.08
C ILE A 1051 -54.15 17.80 40.47
N VAL A 1052 -53.68 18.04 39.25
CA VAL A 1052 -53.94 19.27 38.52
C VAL A 1052 -55.44 19.47 38.26
N GLY A 1053 -56.15 18.44 37.80
CA GLY A 1053 -57.60 18.49 37.59
C GLY A 1053 -58.36 18.85 38.87
N VAL A 1054 -57.96 18.29 40.01
CA VAL A 1054 -58.50 18.65 41.34
C VAL A 1054 -58.20 20.11 41.67
N LEU A 1055 -56.94 20.56 41.52
CA LEU A 1055 -56.54 21.95 41.79
C LEU A 1055 -57.36 22.95 40.97
N VAL A 1056 -57.59 22.65 39.70
CA VAL A 1056 -58.40 23.48 38.80
C VAL A 1056 -59.88 23.43 39.18
N SER A 1057 -60.43 22.24 39.44
CA SER A 1057 -61.83 22.07 39.81
C SER A 1057 -62.20 22.79 41.11
N ARG A 1058 -61.25 23.00 42.03
CA ARG A 1058 -61.48 23.79 43.25
C ARG A 1058 -61.88 25.24 42.94
N LYS A 1059 -61.50 25.79 41.77
CA LYS A 1059 -61.93 27.13 41.37
C LYS A 1059 -63.44 27.24 41.12
N VAL A 1060 -64.12 26.14 40.76
CA VAL A 1060 -65.58 26.09 40.58
C VAL A 1060 -66.33 26.50 41.86
N LYS A 1061 -65.76 26.26 43.05
CA LYS A 1061 -66.38 26.69 44.32
C LYS A 1061 -66.52 28.22 44.42
N LYS A 1062 -65.61 28.96 43.80
CA LYS A 1062 -65.59 30.43 43.79
C LYS A 1062 -66.32 31.02 42.57
N LEU A 1063 -67.10 30.21 41.86
CA LEU A 1063 -67.78 30.62 40.64
C LEU A 1063 -69.05 31.40 41.00
N ASP A 1064 -68.96 32.71 40.87
CA ASP A 1064 -70.09 33.64 41.00
C ASP A 1064 -71.00 33.51 39.78
N MET A 1065 -72.25 33.12 40.01
CA MET A 1065 -73.25 32.86 38.98
C MET A 1065 -73.75 34.17 38.36
N VAL A 1066 -73.96 35.19 39.19
CA VAL A 1066 -74.55 36.47 38.77
C VAL A 1066 -73.57 37.21 37.88
N GLU A 1067 -72.30 37.28 38.27
CA GLU A 1067 -71.26 37.95 37.48
C GLU A 1067 -70.95 37.20 36.17
N SER A 1068 -70.99 35.86 36.20
CA SER A 1068 -70.69 35.05 35.01
C SER A 1068 -71.79 35.12 33.94
N LEU A 1069 -73.04 35.41 34.33
CA LEU A 1069 -74.18 35.55 33.42
C LEU A 1069 -74.45 37.02 33.04
N LYS A 1070 -74.22 37.99 33.95
CA LYS A 1070 -74.37 39.44 33.67
C LYS A 1070 -73.42 39.99 32.62
N SER A 1071 -72.29 39.33 32.38
CA SER A 1071 -71.33 39.76 31.35
C SER A 1071 -71.87 39.68 29.91
N GLY A 1072 -73.13 39.25 29.71
CA GLY A 1072 -73.75 39.02 28.40
C GLY A 1072 -75.12 39.67 28.19
N GLU A 1073 -75.55 40.53 29.10
CA GLU A 1073 -76.53 41.59 28.82
C GLU A 1073 -75.77 42.91 28.61
#